data_AF-A0A6P7SVK8-F1
#
_entry.id   AF-A0A6P7SVK8-F1
#
_cell.length_a   1.000
_cell.length_b   1.000
_cell.length_c   1.000
_cell.angle_alpha   90.00
_cell.angle_beta   90.00
_cell.angle_gamma   90.00
#
_symmetry.space_group_name_H-M   'P 1'
#
loop_
_entity.id
_entity.type
_entity.pdbx_description
1 polymer ?
#
loop_
_entity_poly.entity_id
_entity_poly.type
_entity_poly.pdbx_seq_one_letter_code
_entity_poly.pdbx_strand_id
1 'polypeptide(L)'
;MILQQLSDEPPLVQACFHKNLDEVRTLLQQKTEVNFQDAEKRSPLHAAAFCGDPEITELLLQNGARVNTKDNRWLTPLHRACCSKNDDVVECLLRHQADVNARDKNWQTPLHVAAANNAVKCAEYLIPMLTNVNVSDRAGRTSLHHAAFNGHIKMLQLLLEKGATINAFDKKDRRAIHWAAFMGHVDMVQMLVEHNAEINCRDKLMYTPLHTSCANGQENVVKLLLELGVEVDAVNVYGNTPLHVASLNGKDLAVRELILYNANINSVNHRGMTPLHYAAASTHGGMCLELLIKAGSDPKVQCQDGRTPLHMTALHGRFTRAQTLIEYGCEIDACDKYGNTPLHIAARYGHELMINTLLENGANSYMPGCNGMVPIHVAALNGYVDCVKKLFNHMADFDINMPDDCGRTCLHAAAVSGNVDCVELLLSYGANEMTLDNEGRTALHYAAAHVHQQCVMALINAGVDINLQDKQGCTALHFASAADVDAKVVELLLKYEAKPGLRDRNGYNAVHYAALKGHKLALEMITWTIWHLKTDSYHFDPTQPTRIENIHFILQILDSAATDLLRTGAPYSPLHLAAYNGHEQALNVLLGYIINLDICDMNGRTMLDLACFRGHTECVNILLQNRAGIAVHDSVIGRTPLHSAAYNGHTECLRVLLHAAEDSCIVDCTDDNERTPLMLAVANGHVDAVLNLITSGAIVNNKDIHGRTALHRGAANGHEECVDALLHNGAEITAKDIKGRTPLHFAAMCGHVGILGTLLQIGIMGDQEDNKGFTPLHWACYNGHDSCIELLLEHKMTQSKTLFTPLHCAVINGNESCVEILIEKLGDDIVKATDSKGRTPLHAAAFGNHYECMQILLNHGADCNCSDRMGRTPITLAAANGHSTVVELLLENGADLSLVDDDKNTPLHHACINHHAHVAMQLLKKINDSTTVNIANSELKIPLHIAARNGLVAIVRELLLKGSSVMALDESGYTPALACAPNSQVADCLSIILNHMMPFHNNSTYRINRSSLVLPRTAGSADSLGEMLNDGRDQSYQSSDSEFY
;
A
#
# COMPACT_ATOMS: atom_id res chain seq x y z
N MET A 1 -40.15 37.84 1.87
CA MET A 1 -41.37 37.81 2.68
C MET A 1 -42.52 37.51 1.73
N ILE A 2 -43.22 36.39 1.91
CA ILE A 2 -44.50 36.16 1.22
C ILE A 2 -45.49 37.12 1.90
N LEU A 3 -46.26 37.88 1.13
CA LEU A 3 -47.19 38.91 1.62
C LEU A 3 -48.24 38.40 2.64
N GLN A 4 -48.35 37.09 2.85
CA GLN A 4 -49.33 36.44 3.73
C GLN A 4 -49.00 36.46 5.24
N GLN A 5 -47.81 36.93 5.67
CA GLN A 5 -47.42 37.00 7.09
C GLN A 5 -47.27 38.42 7.66
N LEU A 6 -47.67 39.46 6.91
CA LEU A 6 -47.49 40.85 7.34
C LEU A 6 -48.30 41.23 8.59
N SER A 7 -49.44 40.58 8.84
CA SER A 7 -50.31 40.89 10.00
C SER A 7 -49.66 40.61 11.35
N ASP A 8 -48.71 39.67 11.38
CA ASP A 8 -48.08 39.17 12.60
C ASP A 8 -46.77 39.92 12.92
N GLU A 9 -46.29 40.74 11.98
CA GLU A 9 -45.10 41.58 12.14
C GLU A 9 -45.44 42.88 12.88
N PRO A 10 -44.49 43.54 13.56
CA PRO A 10 -44.76 44.76 14.30
C PRO A 10 -45.35 45.88 13.43
N PRO A 11 -46.19 46.78 13.99
CA PRO A 11 -46.80 47.89 13.26
C PRO A 11 -45.80 48.75 12.50
N LEU A 12 -44.59 48.94 13.05
CA LEU A 12 -43.53 49.72 12.40
C LEU A 12 -43.01 49.03 11.12
N VAL A 13 -42.89 47.69 11.12
CA VAL A 13 -42.49 46.92 9.95
C VAL A 13 -43.60 46.94 8.90
N GLN A 14 -44.86 46.79 9.33
CA GLN A 14 -46.03 46.90 8.45
C GLN A 14 -46.08 48.27 7.75
N ALA A 15 -45.92 49.36 8.51
CA ALA A 15 -45.90 50.72 7.98
C ALA A 15 -44.76 50.95 6.95
N CYS A 16 -43.59 50.33 7.16
CA CYS A 16 -42.48 50.35 6.18
C CYS A 16 -42.86 49.64 4.87
N PHE A 17 -43.54 48.49 4.95
CA PHE A 17 -43.99 47.76 3.76
C PHE A 17 -45.13 48.48 3.02
N HIS A 18 -46.00 49.18 3.74
CA HIS A 18 -47.05 50.03 3.15
C HIS A 18 -46.54 51.37 2.62
N LYS A 19 -45.26 51.70 2.83
CA LYS A 19 -44.65 52.99 2.45
C LYS A 19 -45.39 54.22 3.04
N ASN A 20 -45.90 54.08 4.26
CA ASN A 20 -46.69 55.13 4.91
C ASN A 20 -45.80 55.97 5.86
N LEU A 21 -45.24 57.06 5.34
CA LEU A 21 -44.31 57.92 6.09
C LEU A 21 -44.95 58.52 7.36
N ASP A 22 -46.21 58.96 7.29
CA ASP A 22 -46.89 59.60 8.42
C ASP A 22 -47.17 58.61 9.56
N GLU A 23 -47.48 57.35 9.21
CA GLU A 23 -47.65 56.27 10.18
C GLU A 23 -46.31 55.87 10.82
N VAL A 24 -45.24 55.74 10.03
CA VAL A 24 -43.88 55.52 10.57
C VAL A 24 -43.49 56.66 11.53
N ARG A 25 -43.73 57.93 11.15
CA ARG A 25 -43.44 59.10 12.00
C ARG A 25 -44.23 59.06 13.30
N THR A 26 -45.52 58.71 13.25
CA THR A 26 -46.39 58.62 14.42
C THR A 26 -45.93 57.50 15.36
N LEU A 27 -45.59 56.33 14.82
CA LEU A 27 -45.10 55.18 15.60
C LEU A 27 -43.73 55.47 16.26
N LEU A 28 -42.85 56.21 15.59
CA LEU A 28 -41.57 56.64 16.16
C LEU A 28 -41.74 57.68 17.28
N GLN A 29 -42.68 58.62 17.13
CA GLN A 29 -43.03 59.58 18.20
C GLN A 29 -43.60 58.88 19.45
N GLN A 30 -44.28 57.74 19.28
CA GLN A 30 -44.78 56.90 20.36
C GLN A 30 -43.67 56.06 21.05
N LYS A 31 -42.38 56.30 20.72
CA LYS A 31 -41.20 55.56 21.24
C LYS A 31 -41.22 54.06 20.94
N THR A 32 -41.74 53.66 19.78
CA THR A 32 -41.66 52.26 19.31
C THR A 32 -40.19 51.85 19.12
N GLU A 33 -39.86 50.59 19.42
CA GLU A 33 -38.49 50.06 19.30
C GLU A 33 -38.03 50.01 17.82
N VAL A 34 -37.18 50.97 17.42
CA VAL A 34 -36.67 51.13 16.04
C VAL A 34 -35.76 49.97 15.60
N ASN A 35 -35.09 49.33 16.57
CA ASN A 35 -34.15 48.23 16.33
C ASN A 35 -34.77 46.86 16.60
N PHE A 36 -36.10 46.76 16.61
CA PHE A 36 -36.79 45.48 16.72
C PHE A 36 -36.23 44.47 15.71
N GLN A 37 -36.11 43.21 16.13
CA GLN A 37 -35.66 42.11 15.29
C GLN A 37 -36.69 40.99 15.34
N ASP A 38 -37.15 40.55 14.17
CA ASP A 38 -38.04 39.40 14.06
C ASP A 38 -37.30 38.06 14.29
N ALA A 39 -38.00 36.93 14.13
CA ALA A 39 -37.42 35.59 14.27
C ALA A 39 -36.23 35.32 13.31
N GLU A 40 -36.18 36.03 12.18
CA GLU A 40 -35.08 35.99 11.22
C GLU A 40 -33.98 37.03 11.50
N LYS A 41 -34.06 37.76 12.62
CA LYS A 41 -33.21 38.89 12.98
C LYS A 41 -33.28 40.09 12.01
N ARG A 42 -34.33 40.18 11.20
CA ARG A 42 -34.54 41.31 10.28
C ARG A 42 -35.11 42.48 11.08
N SER A 43 -34.65 43.68 10.75
CA SER A 43 -35.09 44.93 11.39
C SER A 43 -36.02 45.75 10.49
N PRO A 44 -36.79 46.74 11.03
CA PRO A 44 -37.56 47.66 10.21
C PRO A 44 -36.72 48.33 9.11
N LEU A 45 -35.43 48.58 9.36
CA LEU A 45 -34.50 49.11 8.37
C LEU A 45 -34.24 48.13 7.20
N HIS A 46 -34.26 46.80 7.43
CA HIS A 46 -34.21 45.82 6.33
C HIS A 46 -35.47 45.88 5.45
N ALA A 47 -36.64 46.09 6.06
CA ALA A 47 -37.90 46.23 5.34
C ALA A 47 -37.89 47.52 4.50
N ALA A 48 -37.54 48.67 5.10
CA ALA A 48 -37.43 49.94 4.39
C ALA A 48 -36.44 49.87 3.21
N ALA A 49 -35.27 49.26 3.43
CA ALA A 49 -34.26 49.07 2.38
C ALA A 49 -34.74 48.17 1.23
N PHE A 50 -35.49 47.12 1.54
CA PHE A 50 -36.09 46.24 0.54
C PHE A 50 -37.21 46.95 -0.25
N CYS A 51 -38.05 47.74 0.42
CA CYS A 51 -39.17 48.49 -0.16
C CYS A 51 -38.74 49.68 -1.02
N GLY A 52 -37.55 50.24 -0.75
CA GLY A 52 -36.95 51.29 -1.57
C GLY A 52 -37.44 52.69 -1.28
N ASP A 53 -37.81 52.97 -0.03
CA ASP A 53 -38.27 54.31 0.36
C ASP A 53 -37.13 55.05 1.11
N PRO A 54 -36.48 56.06 0.49
CA PRO A 54 -35.37 56.79 1.10
C PRO A 54 -35.82 57.67 2.27
N GLU A 55 -37.04 58.21 2.24
CA GLU A 55 -37.55 59.08 3.30
C GLU A 55 -37.84 58.29 4.58
N ILE A 56 -38.46 57.11 4.44
CA ILE A 56 -38.66 56.20 5.57
C ILE A 56 -37.31 55.68 6.09
N THR A 57 -36.37 55.37 5.19
CA THR A 57 -35.02 54.90 5.59
C THR A 57 -34.26 55.96 6.38
N GLU A 58 -34.27 57.21 5.89
CA GLU A 58 -33.69 58.37 6.57
C GLU A 58 -34.32 58.60 7.94
N LEU A 59 -35.65 58.55 8.02
CA LEU A 59 -36.39 58.74 9.27
C LEU A 59 -36.04 57.67 10.31
N LEU A 60 -35.91 56.40 9.90
CA LEU A 60 -35.48 55.32 10.80
C LEU A 60 -34.04 55.51 11.29
N LEU A 61 -33.11 55.91 10.41
CA LEU A 61 -31.71 56.15 10.76
C LEU A 61 -31.54 57.33 11.73
N GLN A 62 -32.25 58.45 11.49
CA GLN A 62 -32.25 59.61 12.38
C GLN A 62 -32.81 59.28 13.78
N ASN A 63 -33.71 58.30 13.88
CA ASN A 63 -34.27 57.81 15.15
C ASN A 63 -33.47 56.63 15.74
N GLY A 64 -32.21 56.43 15.34
CA GLY A 64 -31.28 55.50 15.97
C GLY A 64 -31.32 54.06 15.44
N ALA A 65 -31.83 53.83 14.22
CA ALA A 65 -31.72 52.54 13.57
C ALA A 65 -30.24 52.17 13.30
N ARG A 66 -29.84 50.95 13.64
CA ARG A 66 -28.49 50.45 13.40
C ARG A 66 -28.29 50.11 11.92
N VAL A 67 -27.53 50.96 11.22
CA VAL A 67 -27.27 50.86 9.76
C VAL A 67 -26.72 49.50 9.29
N ASN A 68 -25.84 48.88 10.10
CA ASN A 68 -25.16 47.61 9.76
C ASN A 68 -25.77 46.39 10.47
N THR A 69 -27.05 46.44 10.84
CA THR A 69 -27.75 45.28 11.44
C THR A 69 -27.71 44.09 10.48
N LYS A 70 -27.49 42.89 11.01
CA LYS A 70 -27.42 41.66 10.23
C LYS A 70 -28.61 40.74 10.53
N ASP A 71 -29.26 40.24 9.49
CA ASP A 71 -30.24 39.16 9.61
C ASP A 71 -29.59 37.79 9.85
N ASN A 72 -30.39 36.72 9.97
CA ASN A 72 -29.90 35.35 10.17
C ASN A 72 -29.05 34.81 9.00
N ARG A 73 -29.06 35.46 7.83
CA ARG A 73 -28.19 35.17 6.68
C ARG A 73 -26.97 36.10 6.61
N TRP A 74 -26.82 36.97 7.61
CA TRP A 74 -25.82 38.03 7.70
C TRP A 74 -25.96 39.12 6.64
N LEU A 75 -27.14 39.23 6.01
CA LEU A 75 -27.44 40.32 5.10
C LEU A 75 -27.68 41.59 5.91
N THR A 76 -27.17 42.71 5.39
CA THR A 76 -27.43 44.05 5.92
C THR A 76 -28.55 44.74 5.13
N PRO A 77 -29.13 45.84 5.63
CA PRO A 77 -30.04 46.67 4.84
C PRO A 77 -29.46 47.06 3.48
N LEU A 78 -28.14 47.35 3.43
CA LEU A 78 -27.43 47.65 2.18
C LEU A 78 -27.48 46.49 1.16
N HIS A 79 -27.36 45.23 1.60
CA HIS A 79 -27.55 44.07 0.72
C HIS A 79 -28.98 44.00 0.15
N ARG A 80 -29.99 44.31 0.98
CA ARG A 80 -31.40 44.29 0.58
C ARG A 80 -31.71 45.40 -0.43
N ALA A 81 -31.20 46.61 -0.22
CA ALA A 81 -31.32 47.72 -1.16
C ALA A 81 -30.69 47.39 -2.53
N CYS A 82 -29.49 46.76 -2.52
CA CYS A 82 -28.83 46.31 -3.75
C CYS A 82 -29.60 45.19 -4.46
N CYS A 83 -30.22 44.27 -3.71
CA CYS A 83 -31.05 43.20 -4.26
C CYS A 83 -32.29 43.74 -4.97
N SER A 84 -32.91 44.78 -4.41
CA SER A 84 -34.11 45.43 -4.96
C SER A 84 -33.81 46.53 -6.00
N LYS A 85 -32.53 46.85 -6.23
CA LYS A 85 -32.06 47.91 -7.14
C LYS A 85 -32.48 49.34 -6.75
N ASN A 86 -32.60 49.59 -5.45
CA ASN A 86 -33.02 50.91 -4.92
C ASN A 86 -31.80 51.79 -4.66
N ASP A 87 -31.34 52.55 -5.66
CA ASP A 87 -30.13 53.35 -5.59
C ASP A 87 -30.22 54.55 -4.62
N ASP A 88 -31.38 55.21 -4.52
CA ASP A 88 -31.58 56.31 -3.56
C ASP A 88 -31.43 55.85 -2.11
N VAL A 89 -31.88 54.63 -1.80
CA VAL A 89 -31.73 54.04 -0.47
C VAL A 89 -30.29 53.60 -0.21
N VAL A 90 -29.59 53.09 -1.24
CA VAL A 90 -28.16 52.81 -1.15
C VAL A 90 -27.40 54.11 -0.81
N GLU A 91 -27.68 55.21 -1.50
CA GLU A 91 -27.06 56.50 -1.22
C GLU A 91 -27.33 56.97 0.22
N CYS A 92 -28.59 56.93 0.67
CA CYS A 92 -28.98 57.28 2.05
C CYS A 92 -28.24 56.44 3.11
N LEU A 93 -28.16 55.12 2.90
CA LEU A 93 -27.44 54.21 3.79
C LEU A 93 -25.93 54.51 3.83
N LEU A 94 -25.32 54.81 2.68
CA LEU A 94 -23.88 55.14 2.60
C LEU A 94 -23.55 56.46 3.29
N ARG A 95 -24.41 57.48 3.19
CA ARG A 95 -24.27 58.74 3.95
C ARG A 95 -24.24 58.50 5.46
N HIS A 96 -24.95 57.48 5.93
CA HIS A 96 -24.99 57.04 7.33
C HIS A 96 -23.94 55.95 7.67
N GLN A 97 -22.84 55.89 6.92
CA GLN A 97 -21.70 54.98 7.17
C GLN A 97 -22.07 53.49 7.13
N ALA A 98 -22.95 53.08 6.20
CA ALA A 98 -23.15 51.67 5.91
C ALA A 98 -21.85 51.01 5.42
N ASP A 99 -21.57 49.81 5.91
CA ASP A 99 -20.37 49.05 5.56
C ASP A 99 -20.53 48.39 4.18
N VAL A 100 -19.83 48.96 3.18
CA VAL A 100 -19.77 48.45 1.80
C VAL A 100 -19.05 47.12 1.66
N ASN A 101 -18.23 46.74 2.65
CA ASN A 101 -17.48 45.48 2.67
C ASN A 101 -18.14 44.41 3.53
N ALA A 102 -19.35 44.68 4.06
CA ALA A 102 -20.09 43.73 4.85
C ALA A 102 -20.28 42.41 4.08
N ARG A 103 -20.04 41.29 4.76
CA ARG A 103 -20.16 39.95 4.19
C ARG A 103 -21.34 39.18 4.77
N ASP A 104 -22.11 38.56 3.87
CA ASP A 104 -23.14 37.59 4.22
C ASP A 104 -22.53 36.20 4.57
N LYS A 105 -23.38 35.19 4.84
CA LYS A 105 -22.92 33.81 5.14
C LYS A 105 -22.17 33.13 3.98
N ASN A 106 -22.39 33.58 2.74
CA ASN A 106 -21.69 33.11 1.54
C ASN A 106 -20.48 33.99 1.19
N TRP A 107 -20.12 34.93 2.07
CA TRP A 107 -19.08 35.94 1.86
C TRP A 107 -19.34 36.86 0.67
N GLN A 108 -20.61 36.99 0.26
CA GLN A 108 -21.02 37.96 -0.73
C GLN A 108 -21.05 39.34 -0.08
N THR A 109 -20.55 40.33 -0.82
CA THR A 109 -20.64 41.75 -0.48
C THR A 109 -21.86 42.38 -1.15
N PRO A 110 -22.31 43.59 -0.76
CA PRO A 110 -23.37 44.32 -1.46
C PRO A 110 -23.11 44.45 -2.96
N LEU A 111 -21.84 44.61 -3.38
CA LEU A 111 -21.47 44.65 -4.81
C LEU A 111 -21.76 43.33 -5.54
N HIS A 112 -21.52 42.18 -4.91
CA HIS A 112 -21.86 40.88 -5.50
C HIS A 112 -23.38 40.76 -5.73
N VAL A 113 -24.17 41.22 -4.75
CA VAL A 113 -25.64 41.22 -4.84
C VAL A 113 -26.12 42.21 -5.90
N ALA A 114 -25.54 43.40 -5.97
CA ALA A 114 -25.82 44.38 -7.01
C ALA A 114 -25.50 43.81 -8.40
N ALA A 115 -24.36 43.13 -8.55
CA ALA A 115 -23.93 42.53 -9.79
C ALA A 115 -24.85 41.39 -10.24
N ALA A 116 -25.31 40.54 -9.32
CA ALA A 116 -26.28 39.47 -9.62
C ALA A 116 -27.66 40.00 -10.07
N ASN A 117 -28.06 41.20 -9.63
CA ASN A 117 -29.37 41.79 -9.90
C ASN A 117 -29.34 42.89 -10.98
N ASN A 118 -28.21 43.17 -11.62
CA ASN A 118 -28.06 44.29 -12.57
C ASN A 118 -28.38 45.67 -11.95
N ALA A 119 -28.04 45.87 -10.67
CA ALA A 119 -28.24 47.13 -9.97
C ALA A 119 -27.10 48.11 -10.26
N VAL A 120 -26.97 48.55 -11.53
CA VAL A 120 -25.85 49.34 -12.05
C VAL A 120 -25.65 50.64 -11.25
N LYS A 121 -26.72 51.41 -11.03
CA LYS A 121 -26.67 52.65 -10.25
C LYS A 121 -26.25 52.42 -8.78
N CYS A 122 -26.73 51.34 -8.16
CA CYS A 122 -26.28 50.97 -6.82
C CYS A 122 -24.77 50.69 -6.82
N ALA A 123 -24.26 49.98 -7.83
CA ALA A 123 -22.83 49.71 -7.97
C ALA A 123 -22.00 50.99 -8.22
N GLU A 124 -22.53 51.98 -8.95
CA GLU A 124 -21.87 53.29 -9.13
C GLU A 124 -21.65 54.03 -7.80
N TYR A 125 -22.58 53.92 -6.85
CA TYR A 125 -22.41 54.46 -5.50
C TYR A 125 -21.45 53.62 -4.64
N LEU A 126 -21.46 52.29 -4.78
CA LEU A 126 -20.64 51.38 -3.98
C LEU A 126 -19.16 51.39 -4.37
N ILE A 127 -18.86 51.31 -5.67
CA ILE A 127 -17.50 51.09 -6.19
C ILE A 127 -16.49 52.14 -5.71
N PRO A 128 -16.79 53.45 -5.71
CA PRO A 128 -15.84 54.47 -5.23
C PRO A 128 -15.46 54.33 -3.76
N MET A 129 -16.31 53.67 -2.95
CA MET A 129 -16.07 53.45 -1.53
C MET A 129 -15.43 52.08 -1.23
N LEU A 130 -15.29 51.21 -2.24
CA LEU A 130 -14.67 49.90 -2.09
C LEU A 130 -13.14 50.01 -2.17
N THR A 131 -12.45 49.25 -1.32
CA THR A 131 -10.99 49.13 -1.37
C THR A 131 -10.52 48.25 -2.53
N ASN A 132 -11.35 47.29 -2.96
CA ASN A 132 -11.07 46.38 -4.07
C ASN A 132 -12.38 45.91 -4.72
N VAL A 133 -12.50 46.07 -6.05
CA VAL A 133 -13.65 45.59 -6.85
C VAL A 133 -13.63 44.07 -7.05
N ASN A 134 -12.45 43.46 -6.98
CA ASN A 134 -12.21 42.04 -7.25
C ASN A 134 -12.30 41.15 -6.01
N VAL A 135 -13.04 41.57 -4.98
CA VAL A 135 -13.30 40.72 -3.82
C VAL A 135 -14.06 39.47 -4.26
N SER A 136 -13.70 38.32 -3.71
CA SER A 136 -14.32 37.03 -4.00
C SER A 136 -15.26 36.56 -2.90
N ASP A 137 -16.34 35.87 -3.28
CA ASP A 137 -17.22 35.16 -2.36
C ASP A 137 -16.58 33.85 -1.81
N ARG A 138 -17.33 33.07 -1.02
CA ARG A 138 -16.84 31.83 -0.41
C ARG A 138 -16.43 30.77 -1.44
N ALA A 139 -16.98 30.82 -2.64
CA ALA A 139 -16.64 29.94 -3.76
C ALA A 139 -15.52 30.51 -4.64
N GLY A 140 -14.94 31.66 -4.31
CA GLY A 140 -13.92 32.34 -5.10
C GLY A 140 -14.48 33.20 -6.24
N ARG A 141 -15.80 33.39 -6.34
CA ARG A 141 -16.41 34.14 -7.45
C ARG A 141 -16.41 35.64 -7.16
N THR A 142 -15.95 36.44 -8.11
CA THR A 142 -16.03 37.91 -8.08
C THR A 142 -17.40 38.42 -8.55
N SER A 143 -17.70 39.71 -8.35
CA SER A 143 -18.89 40.37 -8.91
C SER A 143 -19.05 40.17 -10.42
N LEU A 144 -17.94 40.10 -11.16
CA LEU A 144 -17.93 39.80 -12.60
C LEU A 144 -18.54 38.43 -12.93
N HIS A 145 -18.24 37.41 -12.12
CA HIS A 145 -18.80 36.07 -12.29
C HIS A 145 -20.32 36.07 -12.07
N HIS A 146 -20.81 36.81 -11.08
CA HIS A 146 -22.25 36.93 -10.82
C HIS A 146 -22.98 37.69 -11.93
N ALA A 147 -22.36 38.73 -12.50
CA ALA A 147 -22.89 39.43 -13.67
C ALA A 147 -22.91 38.51 -14.91
N ALA A 148 -21.83 37.79 -15.17
CA ALA A 148 -21.70 36.86 -16.30
C ALA A 148 -22.69 35.69 -16.22
N PHE A 149 -22.90 35.13 -15.03
CA PHE A 149 -23.88 34.05 -14.81
C PHE A 149 -25.32 34.47 -15.15
N ASN A 150 -25.68 35.72 -14.86
CA ASN A 150 -27.04 36.23 -15.11
C ASN A 150 -27.19 37.00 -16.43
N GLY A 151 -26.12 37.18 -17.22
CA GLY A 151 -26.19 37.86 -18.52
C GLY A 151 -26.30 39.39 -18.43
N HIS A 152 -25.87 40.00 -17.34
CA HIS A 152 -26.01 41.45 -17.11
C HIS A 152 -24.92 42.28 -17.80
N ILE A 153 -25.13 42.60 -19.08
CA ILE A 153 -24.17 43.31 -19.95
C ILE A 153 -23.80 44.70 -19.40
N LYS A 154 -24.78 45.51 -19.01
CA LYS A 154 -24.52 46.87 -18.49
C LYS A 154 -23.69 46.86 -17.21
N MET A 155 -23.93 45.88 -16.35
CA MET A 155 -23.14 45.66 -15.15
C MET A 155 -21.71 45.20 -15.50
N LEU A 156 -21.55 44.33 -16.49
CA LEU A 156 -20.23 43.93 -16.98
C LEU A 156 -19.40 45.14 -17.42
N GLN A 157 -19.98 46.02 -18.26
CA GLN A 157 -19.32 47.24 -18.74
C GLN A 157 -18.84 48.11 -17.57
N LEU A 158 -19.73 48.40 -16.61
CA LEU A 158 -19.38 49.19 -15.43
C LEU A 158 -18.25 48.54 -14.63
N LEU A 159 -18.30 47.22 -14.39
CA LEU A 159 -17.27 46.51 -13.63
C LEU A 159 -15.91 46.57 -14.34
N LEU A 160 -15.87 46.38 -15.67
CA LEU A 160 -14.64 46.44 -16.46
C LEU A 160 -14.05 47.87 -16.50
N GLU A 161 -14.88 48.89 -16.71
CA GLU A 161 -14.46 50.31 -16.65
C GLU A 161 -13.85 50.68 -15.29
N LYS A 162 -14.30 50.02 -14.22
CA LYS A 162 -13.83 50.24 -12.85
C LYS A 162 -12.73 49.27 -12.40
N GLY A 163 -12.08 48.58 -13.34
CA GLY A 163 -10.88 47.78 -13.05
C GLY A 163 -11.15 46.35 -12.56
N ALA A 164 -12.31 45.76 -12.87
CA ALA A 164 -12.55 44.35 -12.64
C ALA A 164 -11.64 43.47 -13.52
N THR A 165 -11.06 42.43 -12.94
CA THR A 165 -10.18 41.50 -13.66
C THR A 165 -11.01 40.54 -14.51
N ILE A 166 -10.94 40.70 -15.83
CA ILE A 166 -11.68 39.88 -16.82
C ILE A 166 -11.42 38.37 -16.67
N ASN A 167 -10.17 38.01 -16.40
CA ASN A 167 -9.68 36.63 -16.32
C ASN A 167 -9.57 36.10 -14.87
N ALA A 168 -10.30 36.71 -13.92
CA ALA A 168 -10.41 36.16 -12.57
C ALA A 168 -11.00 34.74 -12.59
N PHE A 169 -10.56 33.89 -11.67
CA PHE A 169 -10.98 32.50 -11.58
C PHE A 169 -11.56 32.17 -10.20
N ASP A 170 -12.57 31.30 -10.17
CA ASP A 170 -13.17 30.77 -8.94
C ASP A 170 -12.35 29.61 -8.34
N LYS A 171 -12.79 29.01 -7.23
CA LYS A 171 -12.08 27.86 -6.61
C LYS A 171 -11.99 26.61 -7.49
N LYS A 172 -12.73 26.56 -8.60
CA LYS A 172 -12.66 25.48 -9.61
C LYS A 172 -11.92 25.95 -10.87
N ASP A 173 -11.19 27.06 -10.79
CA ASP A 173 -10.50 27.73 -11.89
C ASP A 173 -11.44 28.17 -13.04
N ARG A 174 -12.75 28.30 -12.77
CA ARG A 174 -13.71 28.77 -13.77
C ARG A 174 -13.70 30.29 -13.82
N ARG A 175 -13.60 30.80 -15.04
CA ARG A 175 -13.67 32.24 -15.36
C ARG A 175 -15.08 32.68 -15.71
N ALA A 176 -15.33 33.99 -15.75
CA ALA A 176 -16.63 34.57 -16.11
C ALA A 176 -17.20 34.01 -17.44
N ILE A 177 -16.34 33.81 -18.45
CA ILE A 177 -16.74 33.24 -19.75
C ILE A 177 -17.29 31.81 -19.65
N HIS A 178 -16.80 30.97 -18.73
CA HIS A 178 -17.35 29.62 -18.51
C HIS A 178 -18.81 29.69 -18.04
N TRP A 179 -19.13 30.63 -17.15
CA TRP A 179 -20.49 30.81 -16.64
C TRP A 179 -21.42 31.41 -17.68
N ALA A 180 -20.96 32.42 -18.43
CA ALA A 180 -21.71 32.99 -19.54
C ALA A 180 -22.00 31.92 -20.61
N ALA A 181 -21.00 31.10 -20.94
CA ALA A 181 -21.13 30.03 -21.93
C ALA A 181 -22.08 28.91 -21.48
N PHE A 182 -21.99 28.50 -20.21
CA PHE A 182 -22.91 27.52 -19.63
C PHE A 182 -24.36 28.00 -19.63
N MET A 183 -24.60 29.28 -19.34
CA MET A 183 -25.95 29.86 -19.24
C MET A 183 -26.53 30.29 -20.58
N GLY A 184 -25.72 30.39 -21.64
CA GLY A 184 -26.18 30.71 -22.99
C GLY A 184 -26.19 32.20 -23.33
N HIS A 185 -25.49 33.03 -22.58
CA HIS A 185 -25.51 34.49 -22.77
C HIS A 185 -24.55 34.90 -23.89
N VAL A 186 -25.04 34.87 -25.14
CA VAL A 186 -24.24 35.14 -26.36
C VAL A 186 -23.59 36.53 -26.32
N ASP A 187 -24.37 37.59 -26.10
CA ASP A 187 -23.87 38.96 -26.05
C ASP A 187 -22.83 39.16 -24.94
N MET A 188 -22.98 38.43 -23.82
CA MET A 188 -22.03 38.46 -22.71
C MET A 188 -20.71 37.80 -23.11
N VAL A 189 -20.77 36.63 -23.77
CA VAL A 189 -19.57 35.96 -24.28
C VAL A 189 -18.85 36.85 -25.30
N GLN A 190 -19.57 37.45 -26.24
CA GLN A 190 -18.99 38.37 -27.22
C GLN A 190 -18.29 39.56 -26.55
N MET A 191 -18.97 40.23 -25.61
CA MET A 191 -18.39 41.38 -24.90
C MET A 191 -17.18 41.00 -24.05
N LEU A 192 -17.18 39.83 -23.40
CA LEU A 192 -16.03 39.34 -22.65
C LEU A 192 -14.83 39.13 -23.58
N VAL A 193 -15.04 38.57 -24.79
CA VAL A 193 -13.99 38.34 -25.79
C VAL A 193 -13.44 39.65 -26.35
N GLU A 194 -14.32 40.62 -26.64
CA GLU A 194 -13.92 41.98 -27.05
C GLU A 194 -13.01 42.67 -26.03
N HIS A 195 -13.16 42.34 -24.74
CA HIS A 195 -12.31 42.83 -23.64
C HIS A 195 -11.19 41.85 -23.26
N ASN A 196 -10.72 41.03 -24.21
CA ASN A 196 -9.59 40.11 -24.07
C ASN A 196 -9.78 38.97 -23.04
N ALA A 197 -11.01 38.45 -22.86
CA ALA A 197 -11.21 37.20 -22.15
C ALA A 197 -10.57 36.01 -22.89
N GLU A 198 -9.91 35.13 -22.17
CA GLU A 198 -9.31 33.92 -22.77
C GLU A 198 -10.39 32.92 -23.16
N ILE A 199 -10.54 32.65 -24.47
CA ILE A 199 -11.55 31.73 -25.02
C ILE A 199 -11.22 30.24 -24.83
N ASN A 200 -9.93 29.89 -24.83
CA ASN A 200 -9.42 28.52 -24.63
C ASN A 200 -8.98 28.27 -23.17
N CYS A 201 -9.46 29.09 -22.22
CA CYS A 201 -9.17 28.88 -20.82
C CYS A 201 -9.71 27.52 -20.35
N ARG A 202 -9.04 26.95 -19.34
CA ARG A 202 -9.34 25.64 -18.80
C ARG A 202 -9.62 25.76 -17.31
N ASP A 203 -10.71 25.15 -16.87
CA ASP A 203 -11.01 25.01 -15.45
C ASP A 203 -10.14 23.91 -14.80
N LYS A 204 -10.35 23.65 -13.51
CA LYS A 204 -9.57 22.65 -12.74
C LYS A 204 -9.69 21.23 -13.30
N LEU A 205 -10.78 20.93 -14.01
CA LEU A 205 -11.02 19.64 -14.67
C LEU A 205 -10.73 19.72 -16.18
N MET A 206 -10.04 20.75 -16.62
CA MET A 206 -9.68 21.04 -18.01
C MET A 206 -10.91 21.25 -18.93
N TYR A 207 -12.06 21.62 -18.38
CA TYR A 207 -13.20 22.04 -19.19
C TYR A 207 -12.92 23.42 -19.78
N THR A 208 -13.20 23.56 -21.08
CA THR A 208 -13.19 24.86 -21.78
C THR A 208 -14.58 25.48 -21.79
N PRO A 209 -14.73 26.78 -22.12
CA PRO A 209 -16.03 27.40 -22.32
C PRO A 209 -16.91 26.62 -23.33
N LEU A 210 -16.30 26.06 -24.39
CA LEU A 210 -16.99 25.21 -25.36
C LEU A 210 -17.54 23.92 -24.72
N HIS A 211 -16.79 23.26 -23.82
CA HIS A 211 -17.34 22.12 -23.09
C HIS A 211 -18.55 22.52 -22.24
N THR A 212 -18.50 23.68 -21.60
CA THR A 212 -19.60 24.14 -20.72
C THR A 212 -20.85 24.54 -21.49
N SER A 213 -20.73 25.15 -22.67
CA SER A 213 -21.87 25.44 -23.54
C SER A 213 -22.46 24.16 -24.13
N CYS A 214 -21.62 23.20 -24.53
CA CYS A 214 -22.04 21.86 -24.98
C CYS A 214 -22.74 21.06 -23.87
N ALA A 215 -22.31 21.19 -22.61
CA ALA A 215 -22.94 20.50 -21.48
C ALA A 215 -24.40 20.91 -21.28
N ASN A 216 -24.70 22.21 -21.40
CA ASN A 216 -26.06 22.72 -21.24
C ASN A 216 -26.85 22.75 -22.55
N GLY A 217 -26.17 22.66 -23.70
CA GLY A 217 -26.77 22.64 -25.04
C GLY A 217 -27.02 24.03 -25.62
N GLN A 218 -26.14 24.99 -25.33
CA GLN A 218 -26.28 26.38 -25.76
C GLN A 218 -25.80 26.56 -27.21
N GLU A 219 -26.63 26.18 -28.17
CA GLU A 219 -26.31 26.18 -29.62
C GLU A 219 -25.68 27.50 -30.09
N ASN A 220 -26.31 28.63 -29.81
CA ASN A 220 -25.82 29.94 -30.29
C ASN A 220 -24.45 30.30 -29.71
N VAL A 221 -24.17 29.91 -28.46
CA VAL A 221 -22.85 30.11 -27.85
C VAL A 221 -21.83 29.15 -28.44
N VAL A 222 -22.20 27.88 -28.66
CA VAL A 222 -21.34 26.90 -29.34
C VAL A 222 -20.93 27.44 -30.71
N LYS A 223 -21.90 27.90 -31.51
CA LYS A 223 -21.66 28.50 -32.82
C LYS A 223 -20.72 29.72 -32.74
N LEU A 224 -21.00 30.66 -31.84
CA LEU A 224 -20.15 31.84 -31.65
C LEU A 224 -18.70 31.45 -31.28
N LEU A 225 -18.52 30.52 -30.33
CA LEU A 225 -17.19 30.08 -29.91
C LEU A 225 -16.42 29.38 -31.04
N LEU A 226 -17.11 28.59 -31.87
CA LEU A 226 -16.52 27.94 -33.04
C LEU A 226 -16.13 28.97 -34.12
N GLU A 227 -16.97 29.98 -34.38
CA GLU A 227 -16.66 31.10 -35.28
C GLU A 227 -15.44 31.92 -34.82
N LEU A 228 -15.24 32.02 -33.50
CA LEU A 228 -14.07 32.67 -32.88
C LEU A 228 -12.80 31.82 -32.90
N GLY A 229 -12.81 30.62 -33.51
CA GLY A 229 -11.63 29.77 -33.69
C GLY A 229 -11.20 29.02 -32.42
N VAL A 230 -12.13 28.68 -31.53
CA VAL A 230 -11.87 27.80 -30.37
C VAL A 230 -11.46 26.40 -30.84
N GLU A 231 -10.58 25.75 -30.08
CA GLU A 231 -10.17 24.36 -30.31
C GLU A 231 -11.38 23.41 -30.16
N VAL A 232 -11.87 22.89 -31.29
CA VAL A 232 -13.09 22.06 -31.36
C VAL A 232 -12.95 20.74 -30.60
N ASP A 233 -11.78 20.11 -30.71
CA ASP A 233 -11.48 18.80 -30.11
C ASP A 233 -10.65 18.91 -28.82
N ALA A 234 -10.71 20.06 -28.13
CA ALA A 234 -10.04 20.23 -26.84
C ALA A 234 -10.46 19.12 -25.87
N VAL A 235 -9.52 18.53 -25.14
CA VAL A 235 -9.81 17.44 -24.19
C VAL A 235 -9.79 17.91 -22.75
N ASN A 236 -10.71 17.38 -21.94
CA ASN A 236 -10.70 17.55 -20.49
C ASN A 236 -9.81 16.49 -19.79
N VAL A 237 -9.77 16.48 -18.44
CA VAL A 237 -8.94 15.52 -17.66
C VAL A 237 -9.24 14.05 -17.96
N TYR A 238 -10.45 13.73 -18.43
CA TYR A 238 -10.86 12.38 -18.78
C TYR A 238 -10.57 12.01 -20.25
N GLY A 239 -10.01 12.94 -21.03
CA GLY A 239 -9.86 12.80 -22.48
C GLY A 239 -11.15 13.05 -23.25
N ASN A 240 -12.20 13.58 -22.61
CA ASN A 240 -13.46 13.86 -23.29
C ASN A 240 -13.38 15.18 -24.05
N THR A 241 -13.77 15.16 -25.32
CA THR A 241 -14.00 16.36 -26.15
C THR A 241 -15.37 16.99 -25.88
N PRO A 242 -15.66 18.21 -26.37
CA PRO A 242 -17.00 18.81 -26.27
C PRO A 242 -18.09 17.92 -26.88
N LEU A 243 -17.76 17.16 -27.92
CA LEU A 243 -18.67 16.22 -28.57
C LEU A 243 -19.09 15.06 -27.66
N HIS A 244 -18.17 14.52 -26.85
CA HIS A 244 -18.49 13.52 -25.82
C HIS A 244 -19.47 14.09 -24.79
N VAL A 245 -19.22 15.31 -24.31
CA VAL A 245 -20.04 15.98 -23.29
C VAL A 245 -21.44 16.30 -23.82
N ALA A 246 -21.55 16.77 -25.06
CA ALA A 246 -22.83 17.03 -25.71
C ALA A 246 -23.65 15.74 -25.90
N SER A 247 -22.96 14.65 -26.31
CA SER A 247 -23.56 13.34 -26.57
C SER A 247 -24.09 12.68 -25.30
N LEU A 248 -23.35 12.79 -24.18
CA LEU A 248 -23.81 12.31 -22.87
C LEU A 248 -25.06 13.03 -22.39
N ASN A 249 -25.09 14.36 -22.53
CA ASN A 249 -26.18 15.20 -22.05
C ASN A 249 -27.37 15.26 -23.03
N GLY A 250 -27.29 14.56 -24.16
CA GLY A 250 -28.35 14.51 -25.17
C GLY A 250 -28.61 15.84 -25.85
N LYS A 251 -27.57 16.64 -26.12
CA LYS A 251 -27.66 17.96 -26.74
C LYS A 251 -27.42 17.87 -28.24
N ASP A 252 -28.43 17.44 -28.98
CA ASP A 252 -28.37 17.15 -30.42
C ASP A 252 -28.02 18.37 -31.27
N LEU A 253 -28.54 19.56 -30.94
CA LEU A 253 -28.20 20.81 -31.63
C LEU A 253 -26.72 21.18 -31.47
N ALA A 254 -26.16 21.01 -30.27
CA ALA A 254 -24.73 21.23 -30.03
C ALA A 254 -23.86 20.18 -30.75
N VAL A 255 -24.30 18.91 -30.80
CA VAL A 255 -23.63 17.86 -31.59
C VAL A 255 -23.63 18.20 -33.07
N ARG A 256 -24.76 18.69 -33.61
CA ARG A 256 -24.88 19.10 -35.01
C ARG A 256 -23.91 20.21 -35.36
N GLU A 257 -23.83 21.27 -34.55
CA GLU A 257 -22.88 22.36 -34.79
C GLU A 257 -21.43 21.88 -34.71
N LEU A 258 -21.08 21.05 -33.73
CA LEU A 258 -19.72 20.49 -33.64
C LEU A 258 -19.35 19.67 -34.88
N ILE A 259 -20.27 18.85 -35.40
CA ILE A 259 -20.05 18.08 -36.64
C ILE A 259 -19.86 19.00 -37.85
N LEU A 260 -20.64 20.08 -37.96
CA LEU A 260 -20.52 21.07 -39.04
C LEU A 260 -19.15 21.76 -39.05
N TYR A 261 -18.58 22.02 -37.89
CA TYR A 261 -17.23 22.58 -37.73
C TYR A 261 -16.12 21.51 -37.64
N ASN A 262 -16.35 20.35 -38.27
CA ASN A 262 -15.38 19.27 -38.44
C ASN A 262 -14.83 18.66 -37.14
N ALA A 263 -15.62 18.62 -36.05
CA ALA A 263 -15.24 17.88 -34.84
C ALA A 263 -14.97 16.39 -35.17
N ASN A 264 -13.92 15.81 -34.59
CA ASN A 264 -13.61 14.41 -34.85
C ASN A 264 -14.61 13.47 -34.15
N ILE A 265 -15.51 12.89 -34.95
CA ILE A 265 -16.62 12.02 -34.53
C ILE A 265 -16.12 10.74 -33.85
N ASN A 266 -14.96 10.22 -34.25
CA ASN A 266 -14.40 8.98 -33.74
C ASN A 266 -13.28 9.22 -32.72
N SER A 267 -13.21 10.42 -32.13
CA SER A 267 -12.31 10.72 -31.02
C SER A 267 -12.53 9.74 -29.88
N VAL A 268 -11.45 9.22 -29.29
CA VAL A 268 -11.52 8.35 -28.12
C VAL A 268 -11.00 9.06 -26.89
N ASN A 269 -11.68 8.89 -25.76
CA ASN A 269 -11.20 9.40 -24.48
C ASN A 269 -10.16 8.46 -23.83
N HIS A 270 -9.71 8.76 -22.61
CA HIS A 270 -8.70 7.95 -21.91
C HIS A 270 -9.15 6.51 -21.60
N ARG A 271 -10.46 6.21 -21.68
CA ARG A 271 -11.03 4.85 -21.55
C ARG A 271 -11.28 4.19 -22.90
N GLY A 272 -10.84 4.78 -24.01
CA GLY A 272 -11.13 4.29 -25.36
C GLY A 272 -12.59 4.47 -25.79
N MET A 273 -13.41 5.25 -25.06
CA MET A 273 -14.81 5.46 -25.41
C MET A 273 -14.95 6.60 -26.43
N THR A 274 -15.76 6.38 -27.46
CA THR A 274 -16.15 7.39 -28.45
C THR A 274 -17.39 8.18 -28.02
N PRO A 275 -17.73 9.32 -28.65
CA PRO A 275 -18.99 10.03 -28.41
C PRO A 275 -20.22 9.14 -28.60
N LEU A 276 -20.15 8.16 -29.51
CA LEU A 276 -21.21 7.19 -29.75
C LEU A 276 -21.47 6.28 -28.53
N HIS A 277 -20.42 5.89 -27.78
CA HIS A 277 -20.59 5.16 -26.52
C HIS A 277 -21.37 5.99 -25.49
N TYR A 278 -21.07 7.29 -25.40
CA TYR A 278 -21.77 8.21 -24.50
C TYR A 278 -23.23 8.41 -24.92
N ALA A 279 -23.50 8.56 -26.22
CA ALA A 279 -24.85 8.68 -26.76
C ALA A 279 -25.68 7.40 -26.51
N ALA A 280 -25.06 6.22 -26.66
CA ALA A 280 -25.67 4.93 -26.38
C ALA A 280 -26.04 4.75 -24.89
N ALA A 281 -25.17 5.19 -23.98
CA ALA A 281 -25.39 5.12 -22.54
C ALA A 281 -26.39 6.16 -22.00
N SER A 282 -26.45 7.34 -22.63
CA SER A 282 -27.24 8.49 -22.19
C SER A 282 -28.74 8.18 -22.01
N THR A 283 -29.41 8.89 -21.10
CA THR A 283 -30.89 8.86 -21.00
C THR A 283 -31.54 9.56 -22.19
N HIS A 284 -31.02 10.71 -22.63
CA HIS A 284 -31.61 11.58 -23.66
C HIS A 284 -30.84 11.59 -25.00
N GLY A 285 -29.70 10.91 -25.10
CA GLY A 285 -28.84 10.89 -26.29
C GLY A 285 -29.34 10.10 -27.51
N GLY A 286 -30.65 9.88 -27.68
CA GLY A 286 -31.21 9.12 -28.81
C GLY A 286 -30.94 9.80 -30.16
N MET A 287 -31.35 11.07 -30.27
CA MET A 287 -31.08 11.87 -31.46
C MET A 287 -29.58 12.11 -31.69
N CYS A 288 -28.80 12.29 -30.61
CA CYS A 288 -27.34 12.40 -30.72
C CYS A 288 -26.73 11.14 -31.35
N LEU A 289 -27.17 9.95 -30.94
CA LEU A 289 -26.72 8.68 -31.50
C LEU A 289 -27.03 8.60 -33.00
N GLU A 290 -28.26 8.93 -33.41
CA GLU A 290 -28.62 8.95 -34.83
C GLU A 290 -27.79 9.93 -35.66
N LEU A 291 -27.56 11.14 -35.13
CA LEU A 291 -26.75 12.15 -35.81
C LEU A 291 -25.30 11.69 -35.99
N LEU A 292 -24.70 11.11 -34.95
CA LEU A 292 -23.32 10.60 -35.00
C LEU A 292 -23.17 9.45 -36.00
N ILE A 293 -24.09 8.48 -35.99
CA ILE A 293 -24.05 7.35 -36.93
C ILE A 293 -24.24 7.83 -38.37
N LYS A 294 -25.23 8.71 -38.63
CA LYS A 294 -25.45 9.29 -39.96
C LYS A 294 -24.24 10.10 -40.46
N ALA A 295 -23.50 10.71 -39.55
CA ALA A 295 -22.27 11.44 -39.85
C ALA A 295 -21.03 10.55 -40.01
N GLY A 296 -21.16 9.22 -39.91
CA GLY A 296 -20.09 8.26 -40.15
C GLY A 296 -19.35 7.78 -38.91
N SER A 297 -19.97 7.83 -37.73
CA SER A 297 -19.40 7.22 -36.51
C SER A 297 -19.35 5.69 -36.64
N ASP A 298 -18.22 5.09 -36.26
CA ASP A 298 -18.05 3.64 -36.31
C ASP A 298 -18.68 2.96 -35.07
N PRO A 299 -19.73 2.13 -35.23
CA PRO A 299 -20.37 1.42 -34.12
C PRO A 299 -19.56 0.21 -33.61
N LYS A 300 -18.46 -0.16 -34.28
CA LYS A 300 -17.64 -1.34 -33.94
C LYS A 300 -16.50 -1.03 -32.97
N VAL A 301 -16.23 0.24 -32.72
CA VAL A 301 -15.15 0.65 -31.80
C VAL A 301 -15.41 0.06 -30.42
N GLN A 302 -14.40 -0.61 -29.87
CA GLN A 302 -14.41 -1.13 -28.52
C GLN A 302 -13.65 -0.19 -27.59
N CYS A 303 -14.23 0.10 -26.43
CA CYS A 303 -13.52 0.80 -25.37
C CYS A 303 -12.45 -0.11 -24.72
N GLN A 304 -11.69 0.42 -23.77
CA GLN A 304 -10.63 -0.32 -23.07
C GLN A 304 -11.12 -1.61 -22.38
N ASP A 305 -12.39 -1.68 -22.00
CA ASP A 305 -13.03 -2.88 -21.44
C ASP A 305 -13.51 -3.88 -22.52
N GLY A 306 -13.20 -3.64 -23.80
CA GLY A 306 -13.69 -4.43 -24.93
C GLY A 306 -15.15 -4.15 -25.30
N ARG A 307 -15.81 -3.19 -24.66
CA ARG A 307 -17.25 -2.92 -24.86
C ARG A 307 -17.49 -2.02 -26.06
N THR A 308 -18.42 -2.43 -26.91
CA THR A 308 -18.97 -1.60 -28.02
C THR A 308 -20.11 -0.68 -27.52
N PRO A 309 -20.58 0.29 -28.32
CA PRO A 309 -21.78 1.07 -27.99
C PRO A 309 -23.02 0.21 -27.71
N LEU A 310 -23.16 -0.96 -28.34
CA LEU A 310 -24.26 -1.90 -28.08
C LEU A 310 -24.18 -2.53 -26.68
N HIS A 311 -22.98 -2.75 -26.14
CA HIS A 311 -22.83 -3.14 -24.73
C HIS A 311 -23.31 -2.03 -23.78
N MET A 312 -23.12 -0.75 -24.16
CA MET A 312 -23.57 0.39 -23.35
C MET A 312 -25.10 0.53 -23.37
N THR A 313 -25.76 0.24 -24.49
CA THR A 313 -27.23 0.20 -24.52
C THR A 313 -27.74 -0.97 -23.68
N ALA A 314 -27.11 -2.14 -23.73
CA ALA A 314 -27.45 -3.30 -22.92
C ALA A 314 -27.27 -3.05 -21.42
N LEU A 315 -26.20 -2.35 -21.02
CA LEU A 315 -25.95 -1.93 -19.63
C LEU A 315 -27.11 -1.09 -19.06
N HIS A 316 -27.66 -0.19 -19.88
CA HIS A 316 -28.66 0.79 -19.47
C HIS A 316 -30.09 0.50 -19.98
N GLY A 317 -30.34 -0.66 -20.58
CA GLY A 317 -31.66 -1.07 -21.08
C GLY A 317 -32.21 -0.21 -22.24
N ARG A 318 -31.35 0.38 -23.08
CA ARG A 318 -31.74 1.31 -24.16
C ARG A 318 -32.11 0.60 -25.46
N PHE A 319 -33.20 -0.15 -25.47
CA PHE A 319 -33.53 -1.07 -26.58
C PHE A 319 -33.77 -0.37 -27.93
N THR A 320 -34.39 0.81 -27.97
CA THR A 320 -34.57 1.57 -29.24
C THR A 320 -33.23 1.98 -29.86
N ARG A 321 -32.25 2.37 -29.04
CA ARG A 321 -30.89 2.68 -29.50
C ARG A 321 -30.13 1.45 -29.95
N ALA A 322 -30.37 0.31 -29.30
CA ALA A 322 -29.81 -0.97 -29.73
C ALA A 322 -30.30 -1.32 -31.13
N GLN A 323 -31.59 -1.17 -31.43
CA GLN A 323 -32.14 -1.37 -32.79
C GLN A 323 -31.42 -0.50 -33.81
N THR A 324 -31.30 0.80 -33.55
CA THR A 324 -30.57 1.71 -34.45
C THR A 324 -29.11 1.30 -34.65
N LEU A 325 -28.39 0.89 -33.60
CA LEU A 325 -27.00 0.44 -33.75
C LEU A 325 -26.90 -0.83 -34.60
N ILE A 326 -27.82 -1.77 -34.42
CA ILE A 326 -27.85 -3.04 -35.17
C ILE A 326 -28.16 -2.79 -36.65
N GLU A 327 -29.14 -1.93 -36.94
CA GLU A 327 -29.50 -1.53 -38.31
C GLU A 327 -28.32 -0.93 -39.09
N TYR A 328 -27.42 -0.21 -38.40
CA TYR A 328 -26.23 0.40 -39.00
C TYR A 328 -24.97 -0.48 -38.89
N GLY A 329 -25.13 -1.79 -38.71
CA GLY A 329 -24.04 -2.77 -38.87
C GLY A 329 -23.18 -2.98 -37.63
N CYS A 330 -23.68 -2.66 -36.43
CA CYS A 330 -23.03 -3.06 -35.18
C CYS A 330 -23.05 -4.59 -35.04
N GLU A 331 -21.92 -5.17 -34.61
CA GLU A 331 -21.80 -6.60 -34.35
C GLU A 331 -22.58 -6.96 -33.07
N ILE A 332 -23.63 -7.78 -33.23
CA ILE A 332 -24.57 -8.14 -32.16
C ILE A 332 -23.89 -8.99 -31.09
N ASP A 333 -23.07 -9.96 -31.51
CA ASP A 333 -22.37 -10.91 -30.63
C ASP A 333 -20.91 -10.50 -30.34
N ALA A 334 -20.59 -9.21 -30.48
CA ALA A 334 -19.29 -8.70 -30.08
C ALA A 334 -19.04 -9.03 -28.60
N CYS A 335 -17.85 -9.50 -28.26
CA CYS A 335 -17.51 -9.86 -26.89
C CYS A 335 -16.71 -8.75 -26.21
N ASP A 336 -17.01 -8.45 -24.96
CA ASP A 336 -16.17 -7.62 -24.11
C ASP A 336 -14.90 -8.37 -23.65
N LYS A 337 -14.02 -7.70 -22.90
CA LYS A 337 -12.76 -8.28 -22.41
C LYS A 337 -12.97 -9.53 -21.53
N TYR A 338 -14.15 -9.71 -20.96
CA TYR A 338 -14.52 -10.85 -20.13
C TYR A 338 -15.25 -11.95 -20.92
N GLY A 339 -15.36 -11.81 -22.24
CA GLY A 339 -16.10 -12.73 -23.11
C GLY A 339 -17.61 -12.51 -23.12
N ASN A 340 -18.14 -11.49 -22.44
CA ASN A 340 -19.58 -11.27 -22.38
C ASN A 340 -20.07 -10.55 -23.63
N THR A 341 -21.13 -11.07 -24.25
CA THR A 341 -21.87 -10.37 -25.31
C THR A 341 -22.86 -9.35 -24.72
N PRO A 342 -23.43 -8.43 -25.52
CA PRO A 342 -24.50 -7.53 -25.07
C PRO A 342 -25.69 -8.27 -24.45
N LEU A 343 -25.99 -9.49 -24.91
CA LEU A 343 -27.05 -10.33 -24.36
C LEU A 343 -26.75 -10.77 -22.91
N HIS A 344 -25.50 -11.12 -22.61
CA HIS A 344 -25.06 -11.41 -21.23
C HIS A 344 -25.22 -10.20 -20.31
N ILE A 345 -24.86 -9.00 -20.81
CA ILE A 345 -25.03 -7.76 -20.03
C ILE A 345 -26.52 -7.48 -19.81
N ALA A 346 -27.36 -7.61 -20.83
CA ALA A 346 -28.81 -7.42 -20.69
C ALA A 346 -29.41 -8.39 -19.66
N ALA A 347 -28.98 -9.66 -19.67
CA ALA A 347 -29.36 -10.68 -18.68
C ALA A 347 -28.87 -10.34 -17.26
N ARG A 348 -27.66 -9.80 -17.12
CA ARG A 348 -27.08 -9.38 -15.83
C ARG A 348 -27.83 -8.24 -15.16
N TYR A 349 -28.43 -7.35 -15.93
CA TYR A 349 -29.15 -6.18 -15.40
C TYR A 349 -30.68 -6.31 -15.49
N GLY A 350 -31.19 -7.46 -15.96
CA GLY A 350 -32.62 -7.74 -15.98
C GLY A 350 -33.40 -6.96 -17.04
N HIS A 351 -32.77 -6.55 -18.14
CA HIS A 351 -33.42 -5.75 -19.18
C HIS A 351 -34.19 -6.61 -20.17
N GLU A 352 -35.40 -7.04 -19.81
CA GLU A 352 -36.23 -7.95 -20.60
C GLU A 352 -36.45 -7.47 -22.05
N LEU A 353 -36.84 -6.21 -22.24
CA LEU A 353 -37.08 -5.64 -23.59
C LEU A 353 -35.81 -5.61 -24.44
N MET A 354 -34.65 -5.40 -23.79
CA MET A 354 -33.36 -5.46 -24.48
C MET A 354 -33.04 -6.89 -24.90
N ILE A 355 -33.27 -7.88 -24.04
CA ILE A 355 -33.08 -9.30 -24.36
C ILE A 355 -33.95 -9.67 -25.57
N ASN A 356 -35.24 -9.34 -25.55
CA ASN A 356 -36.15 -9.61 -26.66
C ASN A 356 -35.64 -8.95 -27.96
N THR A 357 -35.24 -7.67 -27.88
CA THR A 357 -34.70 -6.94 -29.04
C THR A 357 -33.45 -7.60 -29.61
N LEU A 358 -32.51 -8.02 -28.77
CA LEU A 358 -31.28 -8.68 -29.22
C LEU A 358 -31.57 -10.04 -29.86
N LEU A 359 -32.44 -10.84 -29.24
CA LEU A 359 -32.82 -12.17 -29.74
C LEU A 359 -33.58 -12.08 -31.08
N GLU A 360 -34.53 -11.16 -31.21
CA GLU A 360 -35.27 -10.92 -32.46
C GLU A 360 -34.36 -10.49 -33.61
N ASN A 361 -33.24 -9.83 -33.31
CA ASN A 361 -32.22 -9.43 -34.28
C ASN A 361 -31.13 -10.49 -34.51
N GLY A 362 -31.27 -11.69 -33.94
CA GLY A 362 -30.40 -12.84 -34.20
C GLY A 362 -29.19 -12.97 -33.27
N ALA A 363 -29.22 -12.41 -32.06
CA ALA A 363 -28.17 -12.62 -31.05
C ALA A 363 -28.06 -14.12 -30.68
N ASN A 364 -26.84 -14.65 -30.64
CA ASN A 364 -26.61 -16.04 -30.29
C ASN A 364 -26.73 -16.25 -28.77
N SER A 365 -27.78 -16.95 -28.35
CA SER A 365 -28.08 -17.23 -26.96
C SER A 365 -27.23 -18.36 -26.34
N TYR A 366 -26.48 -19.12 -27.15
CA TYR A 366 -25.61 -20.22 -26.69
C TYR A 366 -24.14 -19.81 -26.51
N MET A 367 -23.80 -18.54 -26.76
CA MET A 367 -22.43 -18.07 -26.59
C MET A 367 -22.02 -18.15 -25.12
N PRO A 368 -20.90 -18.80 -24.78
CA PRO A 368 -20.37 -18.78 -23.43
C PRO A 368 -19.72 -17.41 -23.15
N GLY A 369 -20.12 -16.79 -22.04
CA GLY A 369 -19.50 -15.58 -21.51
C GLY A 369 -18.37 -15.89 -20.54
N CYS A 370 -18.26 -15.09 -19.47
CA CYS A 370 -17.29 -15.33 -18.42
C CYS A 370 -17.55 -16.68 -17.70
N ASN A 371 -16.49 -17.47 -17.47
CA ASN A 371 -16.53 -18.79 -16.82
C ASN A 371 -17.47 -19.80 -17.52
N GLY A 372 -17.64 -19.70 -18.83
CA GLY A 372 -18.51 -20.62 -19.59
C GLY A 372 -20.01 -20.37 -19.39
N MET A 373 -20.39 -19.31 -18.67
CA MET A 373 -21.80 -18.99 -18.41
C MET A 373 -22.47 -18.44 -19.67
N VAL A 374 -23.45 -19.16 -20.20
CA VAL A 374 -24.42 -18.62 -21.17
C VAL A 374 -25.37 -17.58 -20.53
N PRO A 375 -26.06 -16.72 -21.29
CA PRO A 375 -26.87 -15.62 -20.75
C PRO A 375 -27.95 -16.04 -19.73
N ILE A 376 -28.54 -17.23 -19.86
CA ILE A 376 -29.55 -17.74 -18.91
C ILE A 376 -28.94 -18.05 -17.53
N HIS A 377 -27.69 -18.51 -17.46
CA HIS A 377 -26.96 -18.66 -16.19
C HIS A 377 -26.82 -17.30 -15.50
N VAL A 378 -26.49 -16.26 -16.26
CA VAL A 378 -26.31 -14.90 -15.74
C VAL A 378 -27.64 -14.32 -15.25
N ALA A 379 -28.74 -14.55 -15.98
CA ALA A 379 -30.08 -14.13 -15.55
C ALA A 379 -30.51 -14.83 -14.25
N ALA A 380 -30.26 -16.15 -14.14
CA ALA A 380 -30.56 -16.93 -12.94
C ALA A 380 -29.71 -16.50 -11.73
N LEU A 381 -28.42 -16.22 -11.96
CA LEU A 381 -27.49 -15.75 -10.92
C LEU A 381 -27.91 -14.42 -10.29
N ASN A 382 -28.56 -13.55 -11.08
CA ASN A 382 -29.06 -12.26 -10.62
C ASN A 382 -30.56 -12.30 -10.25
N GLY A 383 -31.21 -13.47 -10.33
CA GLY A 383 -32.59 -13.66 -9.90
C GLY A 383 -33.64 -13.02 -10.81
N TYR A 384 -33.35 -12.77 -12.09
CA TYR A 384 -34.31 -12.18 -13.03
C TYR A 384 -35.18 -13.25 -13.70
N VAL A 385 -36.23 -13.66 -12.98
CA VAL A 385 -37.15 -14.75 -13.39
C VAL A 385 -37.71 -14.55 -14.80
N ASP A 386 -38.16 -13.35 -15.14
CA ASP A 386 -38.76 -13.10 -16.46
C ASP A 386 -37.72 -13.14 -17.59
N CYS A 387 -36.49 -12.73 -17.32
CA CYS A 387 -35.38 -12.88 -18.25
C CYS A 387 -35.02 -14.36 -18.46
N VAL A 388 -35.03 -15.16 -17.38
CA VAL A 388 -34.84 -16.62 -17.46
C VAL A 388 -35.94 -17.26 -18.32
N LYS A 389 -37.22 -16.93 -18.08
CA LYS A 389 -38.36 -17.42 -18.89
C LYS A 389 -38.20 -17.07 -20.37
N LYS A 390 -37.84 -15.81 -20.69
CA LYS A 390 -37.69 -15.35 -22.07
C LYS A 390 -36.54 -16.03 -22.79
N LEU A 391 -35.38 -16.13 -22.14
CA LEU A 391 -34.22 -16.83 -22.69
C LEU A 391 -34.53 -18.31 -22.92
N PHE A 392 -35.13 -18.99 -21.95
CA PHE A 392 -35.49 -20.40 -22.06
C PHE A 392 -36.49 -20.65 -23.21
N ASN A 393 -37.56 -19.84 -23.31
CA ASN A 393 -38.55 -19.99 -24.38
C ASN A 393 -37.98 -19.77 -25.79
N HIS A 394 -36.92 -18.95 -25.93
CA HIS A 394 -36.25 -18.73 -27.21
C HIS A 394 -35.22 -19.84 -27.52
N MET A 395 -34.75 -20.56 -26.51
CA MET A 395 -33.78 -21.65 -26.62
C MET A 395 -34.48 -23.02 -26.73
N ALA A 396 -35.08 -23.31 -27.88
CA ALA A 396 -35.95 -24.48 -28.06
C ALA A 396 -35.33 -25.84 -27.69
N ASP A 397 -34.00 -26.01 -27.81
CA ASP A 397 -33.27 -27.26 -27.55
C ASP A 397 -32.26 -27.14 -26.40
N PHE A 398 -32.39 -26.13 -25.52
CA PHE A 398 -31.43 -25.93 -24.43
C PHE A 398 -31.63 -26.94 -23.30
N ASP A 399 -30.57 -27.68 -22.99
CA ASP A 399 -30.52 -28.49 -21.79
C ASP A 399 -30.36 -27.59 -20.57
N ILE A 400 -31.39 -27.54 -19.73
CA ILE A 400 -31.42 -26.74 -18.49
C ILE A 400 -30.32 -27.13 -17.49
N ASN A 401 -29.74 -28.33 -17.66
CA ASN A 401 -28.65 -28.85 -16.85
C ASN A 401 -27.27 -28.62 -17.47
N MET A 402 -27.17 -27.82 -18.54
CA MET A 402 -25.88 -27.44 -19.13
C MET A 402 -24.99 -26.79 -18.05
N PRO A 403 -23.80 -27.34 -17.77
CA PRO A 403 -22.90 -26.75 -16.79
C PRO A 403 -22.06 -25.61 -17.39
N ASP A 404 -21.67 -24.67 -16.53
CA ASP A 404 -20.60 -23.70 -16.79
C ASP A 404 -19.20 -24.33 -16.63
N ASP A 405 -18.12 -23.56 -16.78
CA ASP A 405 -16.74 -24.06 -16.66
C ASP A 405 -16.43 -24.64 -15.26
N CYS A 406 -17.20 -24.24 -14.24
CA CYS A 406 -17.09 -24.72 -12.87
C CYS A 406 -18.01 -25.93 -12.59
N GLY A 407 -18.72 -26.47 -13.59
CA GLY A 407 -19.68 -27.56 -13.41
C GLY A 407 -21.04 -27.10 -12.88
N ARG A 408 -21.29 -25.79 -12.74
CA ARG A 408 -22.51 -25.26 -12.13
C ARG A 408 -23.60 -25.08 -13.17
N THR A 409 -24.82 -25.49 -12.83
CA THR A 409 -26.03 -25.32 -13.66
C THR A 409 -26.78 -24.03 -13.33
N CYS A 410 -27.82 -23.70 -14.11
CA CYS A 410 -28.75 -22.60 -13.79
C CYS A 410 -29.34 -22.69 -12.38
N LEU A 411 -29.58 -23.91 -11.88
CA LEU A 411 -30.11 -24.13 -10.54
C LEU A 411 -29.12 -23.69 -9.44
N HIS A 412 -27.83 -23.94 -9.63
CA HIS A 412 -26.78 -23.44 -8.73
C HIS A 412 -26.75 -21.91 -8.72
N ALA A 413 -26.85 -21.29 -9.91
CA ALA A 413 -26.89 -19.84 -10.04
C ALA A 413 -28.12 -19.24 -9.33
N ALA A 414 -29.30 -19.83 -9.49
CA ALA A 414 -30.52 -19.40 -8.80
C ALA A 414 -30.44 -19.58 -7.27
N ALA A 415 -29.80 -20.66 -6.81
CA ALA A 415 -29.57 -20.88 -5.38
C ALA A 415 -28.68 -19.80 -4.74
N VAL A 416 -27.72 -19.25 -5.49
CA VAL A 416 -26.88 -18.11 -5.04
C VAL A 416 -27.68 -16.81 -4.98
N SER A 417 -28.55 -16.57 -5.98
CA SER A 417 -29.33 -15.32 -6.05
C SER A 417 -30.33 -15.16 -4.91
N GLY A 418 -30.77 -16.28 -4.32
CA GLY A 418 -31.78 -16.29 -3.26
C GLY A 418 -33.22 -16.10 -3.78
N ASN A 419 -33.42 -16.05 -5.10
CA ASN A 419 -34.75 -15.94 -5.68
C ASN A 419 -35.41 -17.32 -5.80
N VAL A 420 -36.34 -17.60 -4.89
CA VAL A 420 -37.09 -18.85 -4.80
C VAL A 420 -37.92 -19.10 -6.04
N ASP A 421 -38.58 -18.07 -6.58
CA ASP A 421 -39.38 -18.19 -7.80
C ASP A 421 -38.51 -18.63 -8.98
N CYS A 422 -37.24 -18.21 -9.00
CA CYS A 422 -36.28 -18.66 -10.00
C CYS A 422 -35.89 -20.13 -9.80
N VAL A 423 -35.66 -20.57 -8.56
CA VAL A 423 -35.38 -21.97 -8.22
C VAL A 423 -36.57 -22.86 -8.59
N GLU A 424 -37.78 -22.50 -8.17
CA GLU A 424 -39.02 -23.24 -8.47
C GLU A 424 -39.30 -23.30 -9.97
N LEU A 425 -39.10 -22.18 -10.69
CA LEU A 425 -39.23 -22.15 -12.15
C LEU A 425 -38.25 -23.13 -12.82
N LEU A 426 -36.98 -23.11 -12.44
CA LEU A 426 -35.97 -24.00 -13.03
C LEU A 426 -36.26 -25.47 -12.75
N LEU A 427 -36.70 -25.80 -11.52
CA LEU A 427 -37.18 -27.14 -11.18
C LEU A 427 -38.40 -27.54 -12.02
N SER A 428 -39.34 -26.62 -12.26
CA SER A 428 -40.50 -26.87 -13.12
C SER A 428 -40.15 -27.12 -14.59
N TYR A 429 -39.00 -26.59 -15.04
CA TYR A 429 -38.43 -26.85 -16.37
C TYR A 429 -37.56 -28.13 -16.43
N GLY A 430 -37.47 -28.90 -15.35
CA GLY A 430 -36.74 -30.16 -15.31
C GLY A 430 -35.25 -30.02 -14.95
N ALA A 431 -34.85 -28.96 -14.24
CA ALA A 431 -33.52 -28.87 -13.66
C ALA A 431 -33.31 -29.99 -12.62
N ASN A 432 -32.22 -30.73 -12.75
CA ASN A 432 -31.86 -31.83 -11.86
C ASN A 432 -31.17 -31.28 -10.60
N GLU A 433 -31.85 -31.46 -9.48
CA GLU A 433 -31.46 -31.01 -8.14
C GLU A 433 -30.23 -31.73 -7.56
N MET A 434 -29.87 -32.89 -8.13
CA MET A 434 -28.72 -33.70 -7.73
C MET A 434 -27.47 -33.43 -8.58
N THR A 435 -27.51 -32.47 -9.49
CA THR A 435 -26.34 -32.06 -10.28
C THR A 435 -25.25 -31.53 -9.36
N LEU A 436 -24.00 -31.92 -9.63
CA LEU A 436 -22.84 -31.55 -8.83
C LEU A 436 -21.94 -30.63 -9.64
N ASP A 437 -21.43 -29.58 -8.99
CA ASP A 437 -20.36 -28.77 -9.55
C ASP A 437 -19.01 -29.51 -9.52
N ASN A 438 -17.96 -28.86 -10.04
CA ASN A 438 -16.62 -29.44 -10.06
C ASN A 438 -16.05 -29.70 -8.66
N GLU A 439 -16.60 -29.13 -7.59
CA GLU A 439 -16.23 -29.41 -6.19
C GLU A 439 -17.15 -30.45 -5.53
N GLY A 440 -18.10 -31.04 -6.26
CA GLY A 440 -19.03 -32.04 -5.71
C GLY A 440 -20.19 -31.41 -4.93
N ARG A 441 -20.47 -30.12 -5.11
CA ARG A 441 -21.54 -29.40 -4.40
C ARG A 441 -22.81 -29.37 -5.22
N THR A 442 -23.95 -29.51 -4.54
CA THR A 442 -25.30 -29.27 -5.08
C THR A 442 -25.73 -27.82 -4.89
N ALA A 443 -26.82 -27.42 -5.53
CA ALA A 443 -27.48 -26.12 -5.32
C ALA A 443 -27.82 -25.86 -3.83
N LEU A 444 -28.10 -26.90 -3.04
CA LEU A 444 -28.38 -26.78 -1.59
C LEU A 444 -27.18 -26.22 -0.81
N HIS A 445 -25.96 -26.61 -1.18
CA HIS A 445 -24.74 -26.08 -0.55
C HIS A 445 -24.62 -24.56 -0.75
N TYR A 446 -24.92 -24.08 -1.96
CA TYR A 446 -24.91 -22.66 -2.28
C TYR A 446 -26.01 -21.89 -1.55
N ALA A 447 -27.25 -22.41 -1.55
CA ALA A 447 -28.35 -21.78 -0.82
C ALA A 447 -28.07 -21.71 0.69
N ALA A 448 -27.48 -22.75 1.27
CA ALA A 448 -27.07 -22.80 2.67
C ALA A 448 -25.92 -21.82 2.99
N ALA A 449 -24.91 -21.74 2.13
CA ALA A 449 -23.77 -20.81 2.29
C ALA A 449 -24.20 -19.33 2.25
N HIS A 450 -25.26 -19.01 1.51
CA HIS A 450 -25.82 -17.65 1.42
C HIS A 450 -27.03 -17.40 2.34
N VAL A 451 -27.39 -18.37 3.18
CA VAL A 451 -28.46 -18.25 4.19
C VAL A 451 -29.85 -17.99 3.56
N HIS A 452 -30.10 -18.52 2.37
CA HIS A 452 -31.37 -18.36 1.65
C HIS A 452 -32.40 -19.40 2.09
N GLN A 453 -33.03 -19.17 3.24
CA GLN A 453 -33.94 -20.11 3.91
C GLN A 453 -35.03 -20.68 2.98
N GLN A 454 -35.67 -19.84 2.18
CA GLN A 454 -36.75 -20.29 1.30
C GLN A 454 -36.23 -21.13 0.12
N CYS A 455 -35.05 -20.81 -0.43
CA CYS A 455 -34.40 -21.64 -1.45
C CYS A 455 -33.96 -23.00 -0.88
N VAL A 456 -33.41 -23.00 0.34
CA VAL A 456 -33.10 -24.25 1.08
C VAL A 456 -34.35 -25.11 1.21
N MET A 457 -35.47 -24.52 1.61
CA MET A 457 -36.75 -25.24 1.74
C MET A 457 -37.23 -25.80 0.40
N ALA A 458 -37.20 -25.01 -0.67
CA ALA A 458 -37.60 -25.45 -2.00
C ALA A 458 -36.74 -26.62 -2.50
N LEU A 459 -35.43 -26.58 -2.28
CA LEU A 459 -34.49 -27.63 -2.67
C LEU A 459 -34.65 -28.90 -1.82
N ILE A 460 -34.92 -28.78 -0.51
CA ILE A 460 -35.23 -29.93 0.34
C ILE A 460 -36.53 -30.61 -0.12
N ASN A 461 -37.57 -29.82 -0.42
CA ASN A 461 -38.84 -30.35 -0.94
C ASN A 461 -38.69 -31.02 -2.31
N ALA A 462 -37.69 -30.60 -3.11
CA ALA A 462 -37.35 -31.24 -4.38
C ALA A 462 -36.63 -32.60 -4.20
N GLY A 463 -36.17 -32.94 -2.99
CA GLY A 463 -35.57 -34.24 -2.69
C GLY A 463 -34.04 -34.27 -2.67
N VAL A 464 -33.37 -33.12 -2.55
CA VAL A 464 -31.90 -33.06 -2.47
C VAL A 464 -31.38 -33.76 -1.20
N ASP A 465 -30.32 -34.57 -1.32
CA ASP A 465 -29.64 -35.16 -0.17
C ASP A 465 -28.96 -34.07 0.69
N ILE A 466 -29.51 -33.84 1.88
CA ILE A 466 -29.06 -32.85 2.86
C ILE A 466 -27.67 -33.17 3.42
N ASN A 467 -27.33 -34.47 3.47
CA ASN A 467 -26.09 -34.97 4.08
C ASN A 467 -24.99 -35.26 3.06
N LEU A 468 -25.21 -34.91 1.79
CA LEU A 468 -24.20 -35.04 0.76
C LEU A 468 -22.97 -34.21 1.13
N GLN A 469 -21.80 -34.83 1.02
CA GLN A 469 -20.52 -34.19 1.25
C GLN A 469 -19.87 -33.80 -0.08
N ASP A 470 -19.37 -32.58 -0.15
CA ASP A 470 -18.55 -32.11 -1.27
C ASP A 470 -17.18 -32.84 -1.30
N LYS A 471 -16.33 -32.49 -2.27
CA LYS A 471 -15.00 -33.09 -2.38
C LYS A 471 -14.18 -32.91 -1.10
N GLN A 472 -14.34 -31.80 -0.39
CA GLN A 472 -13.66 -31.48 0.87
C GLN A 472 -14.32 -32.15 2.09
N GLY A 473 -15.43 -32.86 1.91
CA GLY A 473 -16.16 -33.51 3.00
C GLY A 473 -17.18 -32.58 3.69
N CYS A 474 -17.39 -31.36 3.19
CA CYS A 474 -18.33 -30.39 3.76
C CYS A 474 -19.75 -30.67 3.29
N THR A 475 -20.71 -30.61 4.21
CA THR A 475 -22.16 -30.66 3.92
C THR A 475 -22.76 -29.27 3.89
N ALA A 476 -24.00 -29.13 3.41
CA ALA A 476 -24.77 -27.88 3.50
C ALA A 476 -24.82 -27.32 4.93
N LEU A 477 -24.85 -28.18 5.96
CA LEU A 477 -24.82 -27.77 7.37
C LEU A 477 -23.49 -27.13 7.77
N HIS A 478 -22.35 -27.54 7.21
CA HIS A 478 -21.05 -26.90 7.49
C HIS A 478 -21.05 -25.45 6.98
N PHE A 479 -21.51 -25.23 5.74
CA PHE A 479 -21.62 -23.90 5.15
C PHE A 479 -22.63 -23.02 5.90
N ALA A 480 -23.81 -23.55 6.24
CA ALA A 480 -24.78 -22.84 7.05
C ALA A 480 -24.20 -22.47 8.44
N SER A 481 -23.52 -23.39 9.10
CA SER A 481 -22.90 -23.14 10.42
C SER A 481 -21.83 -22.05 10.39
N ALA A 482 -21.22 -21.79 9.23
CA ALA A 482 -20.25 -20.73 9.04
C ALA A 482 -20.88 -19.37 8.67
N ALA A 483 -22.06 -19.37 8.04
CA ALA A 483 -22.66 -18.17 7.46
C ALA A 483 -23.88 -17.65 8.24
N ASP A 484 -24.65 -18.54 8.85
CA ASP A 484 -25.96 -18.27 9.45
C ASP A 484 -25.86 -17.82 10.91
N VAL A 485 -25.79 -16.51 11.12
CA VAL A 485 -25.73 -15.88 12.45
C VAL A 485 -27.02 -16.12 13.25
N ASP A 486 -28.17 -16.09 12.57
CA ASP A 486 -29.51 -16.24 13.18
C ASP A 486 -29.89 -17.70 13.42
N ALA A 487 -29.09 -18.65 12.92
CA ALA A 487 -29.31 -20.09 12.99
C ALA A 487 -30.64 -20.58 12.35
N LYS A 488 -31.29 -19.80 11.48
CA LYS A 488 -32.57 -20.18 10.83
C LYS A 488 -32.42 -21.30 9.82
N VAL A 489 -31.39 -21.24 8.98
CA VAL A 489 -31.06 -22.29 8.01
C VAL A 489 -30.44 -23.48 8.74
N VAL A 490 -29.63 -23.25 9.77
CA VAL A 490 -29.12 -24.31 10.64
C VAL A 490 -30.27 -25.08 11.30
N GLU A 491 -31.23 -24.39 11.92
CA GLU A 491 -32.44 -24.98 12.51
C GLU A 491 -33.25 -25.76 11.46
N LEU A 492 -33.45 -25.17 10.28
CA LEU A 492 -34.18 -25.81 9.20
C LEU A 492 -33.49 -27.11 8.75
N LEU A 493 -32.18 -27.09 8.50
CA LEU A 493 -31.43 -28.27 8.08
C LEU A 493 -31.47 -29.36 9.16
N LEU A 494 -31.29 -29.00 10.44
CA LEU A 494 -31.35 -29.95 11.56
C LEU A 494 -32.75 -30.56 11.72
N LYS A 495 -33.82 -29.78 11.51
CA LYS A 495 -35.21 -30.26 11.53
C LYS A 495 -35.48 -31.34 10.47
N TYR A 496 -34.78 -31.27 9.33
CA TYR A 496 -34.86 -32.26 8.26
C TYR A 496 -33.71 -33.29 8.34
N GLU A 497 -33.26 -33.63 9.55
CA GLU A 497 -32.30 -34.72 9.83
C GLU A 497 -30.88 -34.52 9.24
N ALA A 498 -30.41 -33.27 9.13
CA ALA A 498 -28.99 -32.99 8.87
C ALA A 498 -28.10 -33.52 10.01
N LYS A 499 -26.99 -34.16 9.68
CA LYS A 499 -26.08 -34.80 10.64
C LYS A 499 -24.94 -33.84 11.04
N PRO A 500 -24.93 -33.29 12.27
CA PRO A 500 -23.89 -32.36 12.71
C PRO A 500 -22.53 -33.03 12.98
N GLY A 501 -22.49 -34.35 13.14
CA GLY A 501 -21.27 -35.11 13.42
C GLY A 501 -20.45 -35.51 12.20
N LEU A 502 -20.92 -35.23 10.97
CA LEU A 502 -20.14 -35.45 9.76
C LEU A 502 -18.92 -34.53 9.74
N ARG A 503 -17.79 -35.04 9.25
CA ARG A 503 -16.50 -34.34 9.26
C ARG A 503 -15.98 -34.11 7.84
N ASP A 504 -15.34 -32.97 7.66
CA ASP A 504 -14.57 -32.63 6.46
C ASP A 504 -13.24 -33.41 6.41
N ARG A 505 -12.46 -33.20 5.34
CA ARG A 505 -11.13 -33.82 5.18
C ARG A 505 -10.11 -33.40 6.25
N ASN A 506 -10.32 -32.27 6.91
CA ASN A 506 -9.48 -31.77 7.99
C ASN A 506 -9.99 -32.25 9.36
N GLY A 507 -11.01 -33.10 9.42
CA GLY A 507 -11.61 -33.59 10.66
C GLY A 507 -12.62 -32.63 11.31
N TYR A 508 -12.91 -31.47 10.72
CA TYR A 508 -13.85 -30.48 11.27
C TYR A 508 -15.30 -30.84 10.98
N ASN A 509 -16.16 -30.64 11.97
CA ASN A 509 -17.61 -30.80 11.86
C ASN A 509 -18.34 -29.44 11.92
N ALA A 510 -19.68 -29.45 11.86
CA ALA A 510 -20.50 -28.23 11.91
C ALA A 510 -20.22 -27.34 13.14
N VAL A 511 -19.92 -27.92 14.30
CA VAL A 511 -19.60 -27.18 15.53
C VAL A 511 -18.28 -26.40 15.37
N HIS A 512 -17.28 -26.98 14.71
CA HIS A 512 -16.01 -26.29 14.45
C HIS A 512 -16.20 -25.04 13.59
N TYR A 513 -17.04 -25.13 12.54
CA TYR A 513 -17.35 -23.99 11.67
C TYR A 513 -18.13 -22.89 12.40
N ALA A 514 -19.11 -23.26 13.23
CA ALA A 514 -19.84 -22.30 14.05
C ALA A 514 -18.96 -21.64 15.12
N ALA A 515 -18.06 -22.41 15.76
CA ALA A 515 -17.11 -21.89 16.74
C ALA A 515 -16.05 -20.99 16.11
N LEU A 516 -15.56 -21.32 14.92
CA LEU A 516 -14.63 -20.52 14.13
C LEU A 516 -15.20 -19.13 13.79
N LYS A 517 -16.52 -19.04 13.59
CA LYS A 517 -17.21 -17.80 13.22
C LYS A 517 -17.92 -17.10 14.38
N GLY A 518 -17.99 -17.75 15.54
CA GLY A 518 -18.60 -17.20 16.73
C GLY A 518 -20.12 -17.22 16.75
N HIS A 519 -20.76 -18.09 15.94
CA HIS A 519 -22.21 -18.12 15.79
C HIS A 519 -22.86 -18.84 16.97
N LYS A 520 -23.08 -18.08 18.06
CA LYS A 520 -23.64 -18.57 19.31
C LYS A 520 -24.94 -19.36 19.13
N LEU A 521 -25.91 -18.81 18.41
CA LEU A 521 -27.22 -19.45 18.22
C LEU A 521 -27.10 -20.76 17.43
N ALA A 522 -26.24 -20.79 16.41
CA ALA A 522 -25.98 -22.01 15.65
C ALA A 522 -25.37 -23.10 16.54
N LEU A 523 -24.44 -22.73 17.43
CA LEU A 523 -23.88 -23.64 18.44
C LEU A 523 -24.95 -24.15 19.40
N GLU A 524 -25.83 -23.27 19.91
CA GLU A 524 -26.94 -23.65 20.79
C GLU A 524 -27.90 -24.62 20.09
N MET A 525 -28.25 -24.37 18.82
CA MET A 525 -29.14 -25.25 18.04
C MET A 525 -28.50 -26.61 17.75
N ILE A 526 -27.23 -26.63 17.33
CA ILE A 526 -26.50 -27.87 17.05
C ILE A 526 -26.33 -28.68 18.34
N THR A 527 -25.93 -28.05 19.44
CA THR A 527 -25.77 -28.74 20.74
C THR A 527 -27.10 -29.22 21.31
N TRP A 528 -28.17 -28.43 21.19
CA TRP A 528 -29.52 -28.80 21.63
C TRP A 528 -30.08 -29.99 20.85
N THR A 529 -29.93 -30.01 19.52
CA THR A 529 -30.41 -31.13 18.69
C THR A 529 -29.66 -32.41 18.98
N ILE A 530 -28.34 -32.36 19.20
CA ILE A 530 -27.54 -33.52 19.61
C ILE A 530 -28.05 -34.09 20.95
N TRP A 531 -28.46 -33.25 21.89
CA TRP A 531 -29.01 -33.70 23.18
C TRP A 531 -30.32 -34.50 23.04
N HIS A 532 -31.18 -34.14 22.08
CA HIS A 532 -32.53 -34.71 21.94
C HIS A 532 -32.63 -35.84 20.89
N LEU A 533 -31.73 -35.92 19.91
CA LEU A 533 -31.73 -36.97 18.86
C LEU A 533 -31.56 -38.41 19.40
N LYS A 534 -31.19 -38.61 20.67
CA LYS A 534 -31.11 -39.94 21.30
C LYS A 534 -32.18 -40.24 22.35
N THR A 535 -32.98 -39.26 22.79
CA THR A 535 -34.04 -39.51 23.80
C THR A 535 -35.29 -40.18 23.22
N ASP A 536 -35.52 -40.08 21.91
CA ASP A 536 -36.76 -40.58 21.28
C ASP A 536 -36.69 -42.02 20.77
N SER A 537 -35.57 -42.73 20.92
CA SER A 537 -35.37 -44.06 20.32
C SER A 537 -35.63 -45.27 21.25
N TYR A 538 -35.95 -45.12 22.54
CA TYR A 538 -36.29 -46.27 23.40
C TYR A 538 -37.30 -45.96 24.51
N HIS A 539 -38.23 -46.90 24.72
CA HIS A 539 -39.12 -46.95 25.88
C HIS A 539 -38.34 -46.71 27.18
N PHE A 540 -38.86 -45.81 28.00
CA PHE A 540 -38.32 -45.37 29.27
C PHE A 540 -38.28 -46.53 30.29
N ASP A 541 -37.15 -47.21 30.40
CA ASP A 541 -36.82 -48.12 31.51
C ASP A 541 -35.87 -47.40 32.48
N PRO A 542 -36.28 -47.10 33.72
CA PRO A 542 -35.51 -46.32 34.68
C PRO A 542 -34.31 -47.06 35.30
N THR A 543 -33.89 -48.22 34.75
CA THR A 543 -32.82 -49.06 35.32
C THR A 543 -31.56 -49.23 34.45
N GLN A 544 -31.46 -48.57 33.29
CA GLN A 544 -30.31 -48.68 32.37
C GLN A 544 -29.43 -47.40 32.34
N PRO A 545 -28.10 -47.51 32.09
CA PRO A 545 -27.12 -46.42 32.13
C PRO A 545 -27.13 -45.53 30.86
N THR A 546 -28.30 -45.11 30.40
CA THR A 546 -28.49 -44.32 29.15
C THR A 546 -27.96 -42.88 29.22
N ARG A 547 -27.78 -42.33 30.44
CA ARG A 547 -27.27 -40.97 30.65
C ARG A 547 -25.78 -40.81 30.30
N ILE A 548 -25.00 -41.89 30.38
CA ILE A 548 -23.54 -41.86 30.19
C ILE A 548 -23.18 -41.93 28.70
N GLU A 549 -23.91 -42.73 27.91
CA GLU A 549 -23.69 -42.84 26.46
C GLU A 549 -24.08 -41.58 25.68
N ASN A 550 -25.07 -40.82 26.14
CA ASN A 550 -25.48 -39.54 25.54
C ASN A 550 -24.42 -38.46 25.74
N ILE A 551 -23.83 -38.41 26.94
CA ILE A 551 -22.71 -37.52 27.25
C ILE A 551 -21.50 -37.90 26.39
N HIS A 552 -21.19 -39.20 26.26
CA HIS A 552 -20.04 -39.66 25.45
C HIS A 552 -20.14 -39.25 23.97
N PHE A 553 -21.33 -39.28 23.37
CA PHE A 553 -21.52 -38.86 21.97
C PHE A 553 -21.36 -37.34 21.79
N ILE A 554 -21.86 -36.54 22.73
CA ILE A 554 -21.65 -35.07 22.74
C ILE A 554 -20.16 -34.75 22.88
N LEU A 555 -19.47 -35.42 23.82
CA LEU A 555 -18.05 -35.22 24.06
C LEU A 555 -17.20 -35.55 22.82
N GLN A 556 -17.62 -36.54 22.02
CA GLN A 556 -16.97 -36.93 20.76
C GLN A 556 -17.21 -35.94 19.60
N ILE A 557 -18.32 -35.19 19.59
CA ILE A 557 -18.57 -34.15 18.58
C ILE A 557 -17.84 -32.85 18.95
N LEU A 558 -17.74 -32.56 20.26
CA LEU A 558 -17.08 -31.37 20.79
C LEU A 558 -15.54 -31.49 20.88
N ASP A 559 -14.96 -32.66 20.55
CA ASP A 559 -13.52 -32.96 20.65
C ASP A 559 -12.94 -32.52 22.01
N SER A 560 -13.68 -32.87 23.07
CA SER A 560 -13.47 -32.38 24.45
C SER A 560 -12.49 -33.21 25.29
N ALA A 561 -11.87 -34.23 24.71
CA ALA A 561 -10.78 -34.99 25.32
C ALA A 561 -9.53 -34.97 24.42
N ALA A 562 -8.35 -34.90 25.03
CA ALA A 562 -7.07 -34.90 24.30
C ALA A 562 -6.88 -36.17 23.43
N THR A 563 -7.45 -37.31 23.85
CA THR A 563 -7.46 -38.56 23.09
C THR A 563 -8.39 -38.52 21.88
N ASP A 564 -9.35 -37.59 21.84
CA ASP A 564 -10.28 -37.45 20.72
C ASP A 564 -9.68 -36.64 19.56
N LEU A 565 -8.89 -35.58 19.81
CA LEU A 565 -8.20 -34.83 18.73
C LEU A 565 -7.28 -35.72 17.88
N LEU A 566 -6.53 -36.62 18.53
CA LEU A 566 -5.68 -37.61 17.86
C LEU A 566 -6.49 -38.69 17.10
N ARG A 567 -7.75 -38.92 17.51
CA ARG A 567 -8.65 -39.92 16.91
C ARG A 567 -9.49 -39.32 15.78
N THR A 568 -9.79 -38.02 15.82
CA THR A 568 -10.69 -37.32 14.89
C THR A 568 -9.95 -36.67 13.72
N GLY A 569 -8.63 -36.50 13.82
CA GLY A 569 -7.79 -35.92 12.76
C GLY A 569 -7.89 -34.39 12.64
N ALA A 570 -8.69 -33.74 13.49
CA ALA A 570 -8.81 -32.29 13.56
C ALA A 570 -7.62 -31.68 14.31
N PRO A 571 -6.91 -30.68 13.75
CA PRO A 571 -5.75 -30.09 14.42
C PRO A 571 -6.14 -29.17 15.59
N TYR A 572 -7.38 -28.68 15.62
CA TYR A 572 -7.90 -27.77 16.65
C TYR A 572 -9.31 -28.19 17.09
N SER A 573 -9.57 -28.15 18.39
CA SER A 573 -10.94 -28.31 18.91
C SER A 573 -11.77 -27.04 18.69
N PRO A 574 -13.12 -27.10 18.76
CA PRO A 574 -13.97 -25.91 18.62
C PRO A 574 -13.63 -24.80 19.61
N LEU A 575 -13.17 -25.16 20.83
CA LEU A 575 -12.71 -24.19 21.83
C LEU A 575 -11.46 -23.45 21.40
N HIS A 576 -10.47 -24.15 20.83
CA HIS A 576 -9.25 -23.52 20.33
C HIS A 576 -9.60 -22.48 19.25
N LEU A 577 -10.52 -22.84 18.34
CA LEU A 577 -11.00 -21.95 17.29
C LEU A 577 -11.74 -20.74 17.86
N ALA A 578 -12.64 -20.93 18.82
CA ALA A 578 -13.37 -19.84 19.46
C ALA A 578 -12.43 -18.91 20.26
N ALA A 579 -11.49 -19.47 21.02
CA ALA A 579 -10.52 -18.72 21.81
C ALA A 579 -9.54 -17.92 20.94
N TYR A 580 -9.04 -18.52 19.85
CA TYR A 580 -8.12 -17.86 18.92
C TYR A 580 -8.78 -16.71 18.13
N ASN A 581 -10.08 -16.80 17.84
CA ASN A 581 -10.81 -15.74 17.12
C ASN A 581 -11.54 -14.76 18.06
N GLY A 582 -11.46 -14.96 19.38
CA GLY A 582 -12.02 -14.05 20.37
C GLY A 582 -13.54 -14.11 20.51
N HIS A 583 -14.14 -15.25 20.21
CA HIS A 583 -15.60 -15.43 20.26
C HIS A 583 -16.07 -15.84 21.65
N GLU A 584 -16.10 -14.87 22.58
CA GLU A 584 -16.46 -15.08 24.00
C GLU A 584 -17.82 -15.76 24.20
N GLN A 585 -18.81 -15.43 23.37
CA GLN A 585 -20.17 -15.95 23.50
C GLN A 585 -20.27 -17.40 23.04
N ALA A 586 -19.59 -17.73 21.94
CA ALA A 586 -19.44 -19.10 21.47
C ALA A 586 -18.66 -19.94 22.49
N LEU A 587 -17.59 -19.37 23.05
CA LEU A 587 -16.78 -19.99 24.09
C LEU A 587 -17.63 -20.32 25.33
N ASN A 588 -18.47 -19.40 25.81
CA ASN A 588 -19.39 -19.64 26.93
C ASN A 588 -20.37 -20.78 26.69
N VAL A 589 -20.94 -20.87 25.47
CA VAL A 589 -21.84 -21.98 25.12
C VAL A 589 -21.09 -23.31 25.16
N LEU A 590 -19.89 -23.37 24.57
CA LEU A 590 -19.08 -24.58 24.53
C LEU A 590 -18.63 -25.03 25.92
N LEU A 591 -18.22 -24.09 26.78
CA LEU A 591 -17.78 -24.33 28.16
C LEU A 591 -18.86 -24.98 29.05
N GLY A 592 -20.13 -24.78 28.75
CA GLY A 592 -21.24 -25.45 29.45
C GLY A 592 -21.22 -26.98 29.40
N TYR A 593 -20.40 -27.58 28.52
CA TYR A 593 -20.38 -29.01 28.25
C TYR A 593 -19.04 -29.71 28.57
N ILE A 594 -18.05 -29.02 29.15
CA ILE A 594 -16.65 -29.47 29.19
C ILE A 594 -16.17 -29.92 30.58
N ILE A 595 -15.22 -30.87 30.57
CA ILE A 595 -14.60 -31.54 31.72
C ILE A 595 -13.10 -31.18 31.87
N ASN A 596 -12.39 -30.78 30.79
CA ASN A 596 -10.96 -30.41 30.82
C ASN A 596 -10.64 -29.24 29.85
N LEU A 597 -9.96 -28.20 30.35
CA LEU A 597 -9.58 -26.98 29.61
C LEU A 597 -8.10 -26.91 29.20
N ASP A 598 -7.28 -27.87 29.64
CA ASP A 598 -5.84 -27.89 29.33
C ASP A 598 -5.54 -28.80 28.13
N ILE A 599 -6.52 -28.95 27.24
CA ILE A 599 -6.32 -29.64 25.97
C ILE A 599 -5.36 -28.79 25.13
N CYS A 600 -4.36 -29.45 24.56
CA CYS A 600 -3.34 -28.81 23.74
C CYS A 600 -3.58 -29.09 22.25
N ASP A 601 -3.23 -28.12 21.41
CA ASP A 601 -3.14 -28.31 19.95
C ASP A 601 -1.91 -29.16 19.56
N MET A 602 -1.69 -29.34 18.25
CA MET A 602 -0.53 -30.08 17.72
C MET A 602 0.83 -29.49 18.13
N ASN A 603 0.87 -28.21 18.51
CA ASN A 603 2.07 -27.51 18.94
C ASN A 603 2.17 -27.45 20.47
N GLY A 604 1.28 -28.10 21.23
CA GLY A 604 1.28 -28.08 22.69
C GLY A 604 0.63 -26.84 23.30
N ARG A 605 -0.02 -25.98 22.51
CA ARG A 605 -0.63 -24.74 23.00
C ARG A 605 -2.04 -24.98 23.51
N THR A 606 -2.37 -24.38 24.65
CA THR A 606 -3.73 -24.42 25.20
C THR A 606 -4.62 -23.36 24.57
N MET A 607 -5.94 -23.50 24.75
CA MET A 607 -6.90 -22.45 24.36
C MET A 607 -6.61 -21.10 25.07
N LEU A 608 -6.09 -21.14 26.30
CA LEU A 608 -5.69 -19.95 27.04
C LEU A 608 -4.49 -19.27 26.38
N ASP A 609 -3.48 -20.06 25.98
CA ASP A 609 -2.33 -19.54 25.25
C ASP A 609 -2.74 -18.88 23.92
N LEU A 610 -3.62 -19.52 23.15
CA LEU A 610 -4.13 -18.95 21.89
C LEU A 610 -4.91 -17.65 22.09
N ALA A 611 -5.75 -17.56 23.14
CA ALA A 611 -6.47 -16.35 23.48
C ALA A 611 -5.51 -15.23 23.91
N CYS A 612 -4.47 -15.56 24.69
CA CYS A 612 -3.43 -14.62 25.13
C CYS A 612 -2.56 -14.14 23.98
N PHE A 613 -2.20 -15.03 23.04
CA PHE A 613 -1.44 -14.69 21.85
C PHE A 613 -2.17 -13.65 20.98
N ARG A 614 -3.50 -13.76 20.90
CA ARG A 614 -4.36 -12.86 20.09
C ARG A 614 -4.90 -11.65 20.85
N GLY A 615 -4.74 -11.62 22.18
CA GLY A 615 -5.14 -10.49 23.03
C GLY A 615 -6.62 -10.44 23.38
N HIS A 616 -7.30 -11.58 23.41
CA HIS A 616 -8.73 -11.65 23.66
C HIS A 616 -9.05 -11.70 25.16
N THR A 617 -8.98 -10.55 25.84
CA THR A 617 -9.11 -10.43 27.30
C THR A 617 -10.38 -11.08 27.88
N GLU A 618 -11.54 -10.93 27.23
CA GLU A 618 -12.78 -11.54 27.73
C GLU A 618 -12.76 -13.07 27.61
N CYS A 619 -12.18 -13.62 26.54
CA CYS A 619 -11.95 -15.06 26.45
C CYS A 619 -10.99 -15.54 27.54
N VAL A 620 -9.92 -14.78 27.83
CA VAL A 620 -8.98 -15.07 28.92
C VAL A 620 -9.69 -15.07 30.28
N ASN A 621 -10.52 -14.05 30.57
CA ASN A 621 -11.32 -13.99 31.79
C ASN A 621 -12.22 -15.22 31.97
N ILE A 622 -12.98 -15.57 30.92
CA ILE A 622 -13.89 -16.70 30.93
C ILE A 622 -13.13 -18.02 31.17
N LEU A 623 -11.99 -18.22 30.51
CA LEU A 623 -11.16 -19.42 30.68
C LEU A 623 -10.59 -19.52 32.10
N LEU A 624 -10.10 -18.41 32.66
CA LEU A 624 -9.56 -18.37 34.02
C LEU A 624 -10.64 -18.57 35.09
N GLN A 625 -11.85 -18.01 34.90
CA GLN A 625 -13.00 -18.27 35.77
C GLN A 625 -13.35 -19.77 35.84
N ASN A 626 -13.13 -20.50 34.74
CA ASN A 626 -13.33 -21.94 34.67
C ASN A 626 -12.06 -22.76 35.03
N ARG A 627 -11.04 -22.13 35.63
CA ARG A 627 -9.79 -22.75 36.12
C ARG A 627 -8.89 -23.36 35.05
N ALA A 628 -8.73 -22.70 33.91
CA ALA A 628 -7.70 -23.05 32.92
C ALA A 628 -6.27 -22.88 33.50
N GLY A 629 -5.36 -23.80 33.17
CA GLY A 629 -3.98 -23.79 33.64
C GLY A 629 -3.12 -22.68 33.01
N ILE A 630 -2.48 -21.87 33.87
CA ILE A 630 -1.61 -20.75 33.43
C ILE A 630 -0.17 -21.20 33.18
N ALA A 631 0.29 -22.26 33.84
CA ALA A 631 1.66 -22.78 33.77
C ALA A 631 1.85 -23.90 32.74
N VAL A 632 1.03 -23.93 31.68
CA VAL A 632 1.16 -24.92 30.60
C VAL A 632 2.15 -24.41 29.56
N HIS A 633 3.08 -25.26 29.17
CA HIS A 633 4.12 -24.96 28.19
C HIS A 633 3.75 -25.52 26.82
N ASP A 634 3.97 -24.73 25.77
CA ASP A 634 3.93 -25.24 24.41
C ASP A 634 5.12 -26.19 24.13
N SER A 635 4.97 -27.06 23.13
CA SER A 635 5.96 -28.11 22.83
C SER A 635 7.05 -27.68 21.85
N VAL A 636 6.98 -26.47 21.29
CA VAL A 636 7.89 -25.96 20.25
C VAL A 636 9.01 -25.13 20.84
N ILE A 637 8.67 -24.21 21.75
CA ILE A 637 9.59 -23.24 22.35
C ILE A 637 9.45 -23.15 23.88
N GLY A 638 8.53 -23.91 24.48
CA GLY A 638 8.35 -23.95 25.94
C GLY A 638 7.67 -22.71 26.53
N ARG A 639 6.99 -21.88 25.72
CA ARG A 639 6.33 -20.66 26.20
C ARG A 639 5.03 -20.98 26.94
N THR A 640 4.73 -20.12 27.90
CA THR A 640 3.47 -20.10 28.64
C THR A 640 2.52 -19.05 28.05
N PRO A 641 1.21 -19.08 28.37
CA PRO A 641 0.27 -18.00 28.02
C PRO A 641 0.77 -16.60 28.41
N LEU A 642 1.53 -16.50 29.51
CA LEU A 642 2.15 -15.26 29.98
C LEU A 642 3.21 -14.74 29.01
N HIS A 643 4.06 -15.62 28.47
CA HIS A 643 5.02 -15.28 27.42
C HIS A 643 4.31 -14.80 26.15
N SER A 644 3.22 -15.46 25.74
CA SER A 644 2.45 -15.08 24.55
C SER A 644 1.77 -13.71 24.68
N ALA A 645 1.23 -13.40 25.86
CA ALA A 645 0.68 -12.08 26.17
C ALA A 645 1.77 -11.00 26.19
N ALA A 646 2.92 -11.28 26.80
CA ALA A 646 4.05 -10.35 26.88
C ALA A 646 4.71 -10.11 25.51
N TYR A 647 4.87 -11.16 24.70
CA TYR A 647 5.46 -11.09 23.37
C TYR A 647 4.65 -10.21 22.42
N ASN A 648 3.31 -10.23 22.50
CA ASN A 648 2.45 -9.41 21.64
C ASN A 648 1.96 -8.11 22.31
N GLY A 649 2.38 -7.84 23.55
CA GLY A 649 2.05 -6.59 24.24
C GLY A 649 0.60 -6.48 24.72
N HIS A 650 -0.06 -7.61 24.97
CA HIS A 650 -1.45 -7.63 25.42
C HIS A 650 -1.54 -7.35 26.92
N THR A 651 -1.31 -6.09 27.29
CA THR A 651 -1.21 -5.58 28.67
C THR A 651 -2.37 -5.99 29.57
N GLU A 652 -3.60 -5.98 29.04
CA GLU A 652 -4.81 -6.35 29.77
C GLU A 652 -4.89 -7.87 30.04
N CYS A 653 -4.58 -8.70 29.03
CA CYS A 653 -4.46 -10.15 29.22
C CYS A 653 -3.37 -10.47 30.25
N LEU A 654 -2.23 -9.78 30.17
CA LEU A 654 -1.12 -9.93 31.10
C LEU A 654 -1.52 -9.60 32.54
N ARG A 655 -2.23 -8.49 32.74
CA ARG A 655 -2.73 -8.08 34.07
C ARG A 655 -3.70 -9.10 34.65
N VAL A 656 -4.61 -9.62 33.83
CA VAL A 656 -5.58 -10.64 34.24
C VAL A 656 -4.89 -11.95 34.61
N LEU A 657 -3.93 -12.41 33.80
CA LEU A 657 -3.15 -13.63 34.10
C LEU A 657 -2.38 -13.50 35.42
N LEU A 658 -1.73 -12.35 35.65
CA LEU A 658 -0.95 -12.09 36.85
C LEU A 658 -1.82 -11.99 38.11
N HIS A 659 -3.04 -11.45 38.00
CA HIS A 659 -4.01 -11.44 39.11
C HIS A 659 -4.58 -12.84 39.41
N ALA A 660 -4.72 -13.69 38.40
CA ALA A 660 -5.26 -15.03 38.54
C ALA A 660 -4.21 -16.07 38.99
N ALA A 661 -2.92 -15.74 38.90
CA ALA A 661 -1.84 -16.63 39.30
C ALA A 661 -1.79 -16.82 40.82
N GLU A 662 -1.85 -18.07 41.28
CA GLU A 662 -1.71 -18.43 42.70
C GLU A 662 -0.23 -18.42 43.15
N ASP A 663 0.70 -18.69 42.22
CA ASP A 663 2.14 -18.73 42.49
C ASP A 663 2.83 -17.47 41.97
N SER A 664 3.47 -16.71 42.86
CA SER A 664 4.21 -15.50 42.53
C SER A 664 5.43 -15.75 41.62
N CYS A 665 5.92 -17.00 41.55
CA CYS A 665 7.10 -17.35 40.75
C CYS A 665 6.80 -17.39 39.24
N ILE A 666 5.52 -17.38 38.82
CA ILE A 666 5.15 -17.47 37.40
C ILE A 666 5.63 -16.26 36.59
N VAL A 667 5.83 -15.11 37.24
CA VAL A 667 6.24 -13.86 36.60
C VAL A 667 7.60 -14.01 35.90
N ASP A 668 8.49 -14.81 36.48
CA ASP A 668 9.84 -15.10 35.97
C ASP A 668 9.95 -16.51 35.38
N CYS A 669 8.82 -17.09 34.93
CA CYS A 669 8.89 -18.34 34.16
C CYS A 669 9.77 -18.17 32.91
N THR A 670 10.38 -19.26 32.47
CA THR A 670 11.29 -19.24 31.33
C THR A 670 10.82 -20.14 30.21
N ASP A 671 11.07 -19.72 28.97
CA ASP A 671 10.98 -20.57 27.79
C ASP A 671 12.21 -21.49 27.64
N ASP A 672 12.27 -22.30 26.58
CA ASP A 672 13.39 -23.23 26.33
C ASP A 672 14.74 -22.54 26.13
N ASN A 673 14.75 -21.23 25.84
CA ASN A 673 15.95 -20.40 25.72
C ASN A 673 16.25 -19.61 27.00
N GLU A 674 15.66 -20.00 28.13
CA GLU A 674 15.77 -19.31 29.43
C GLU A 674 15.30 -17.83 29.37
N ARG A 675 14.44 -17.47 28.40
CA ARG A 675 13.93 -16.10 28.26
C ARG A 675 12.71 -15.91 29.15
N THR A 676 12.63 -14.77 29.85
CA THR A 676 11.46 -14.41 30.66
C THR A 676 10.41 -13.63 29.86
N PRO A 677 9.14 -13.55 30.31
CA PRO A 677 8.14 -12.69 29.70
C PRO A 677 8.59 -11.22 29.61
N LEU A 678 9.33 -10.74 30.61
CA LEU A 678 9.91 -9.39 30.63
C LEU A 678 10.87 -9.18 29.45
N MET A 679 11.73 -10.16 29.17
CA MET A 679 12.65 -10.08 28.03
C MET A 679 11.93 -10.01 26.69
N LEU A 680 10.83 -10.74 26.52
CA LEU A 680 10.02 -10.72 25.29
C LEU A 680 9.25 -9.40 25.14
N ALA A 681 8.65 -8.90 26.22
CA ALA A 681 7.96 -7.60 26.21
C ALA A 681 8.92 -6.46 25.86
N VAL A 682 10.14 -6.47 26.41
CA VAL A 682 11.17 -5.48 26.09
C VAL A 682 11.65 -5.63 24.66
N ALA A 683 11.87 -6.86 24.17
CA ALA A 683 12.32 -7.10 22.81
C ALA A 683 11.34 -6.57 21.75
N ASN A 684 10.03 -6.57 22.03
CA ASN A 684 9.00 -6.07 21.10
C ASN A 684 8.49 -4.66 21.44
N GLY A 685 9.11 -3.98 22.41
CA GLY A 685 8.83 -2.57 22.70
C GLY A 685 7.52 -2.29 23.43
N HIS A 686 7.01 -3.24 24.21
CA HIS A 686 5.73 -3.12 24.91
C HIS A 686 5.88 -2.52 26.31
N VAL A 687 6.02 -1.20 26.39
CA VAL A 687 6.32 -0.44 27.62
C VAL A 687 5.32 -0.74 28.75
N ASP A 688 4.02 -0.72 28.47
CA ASP A 688 2.99 -1.00 29.50
C ASP A 688 3.07 -2.44 30.03
N ALA A 689 3.38 -3.40 29.16
CA ALA A 689 3.59 -4.79 29.57
C ALA A 689 4.85 -4.92 30.44
N VAL A 690 5.92 -4.20 30.10
CA VAL A 690 7.16 -4.12 30.89
C VAL A 690 6.88 -3.55 32.29
N LEU A 691 6.17 -2.42 32.37
CA LEU A 691 5.82 -1.80 33.66
C LEU A 691 4.94 -2.71 34.52
N ASN A 692 3.96 -3.40 33.91
CA ASN A 692 3.11 -4.35 34.62
C ASN A 692 3.89 -5.55 35.17
N LEU A 693 4.83 -6.10 34.40
CA LEU A 693 5.68 -7.21 34.85
C LEU A 693 6.59 -6.78 36.00
N ILE A 694 7.24 -5.62 35.88
CA ILE A 694 8.10 -5.07 36.94
C ILE A 694 7.28 -4.80 38.22
N THR A 695 6.09 -4.19 38.08
CA THR A 695 5.20 -3.92 39.23
C THR A 695 4.73 -5.21 39.90
N SER A 696 4.62 -6.30 39.13
CA SER A 696 4.24 -7.63 39.61
C SER A 696 5.41 -8.44 40.17
N GLY A 697 6.62 -7.86 40.25
CA GLY A 697 7.78 -8.47 40.89
C GLY A 697 8.78 -9.15 39.95
N ALA A 698 8.74 -8.90 38.63
CA ALA A 698 9.68 -9.49 37.68
C ALA A 698 11.14 -9.10 37.97
N ILE A 699 12.05 -10.07 37.88
CA ILE A 699 13.49 -9.84 38.09
C ILE A 699 14.11 -9.27 36.81
N VAL A 700 14.49 -8.00 36.87
CA VAL A 700 15.04 -7.22 35.74
C VAL A 700 16.33 -7.80 35.16
N ASN A 701 17.17 -8.41 36.00
CA ASN A 701 18.54 -8.84 35.65
C ASN A 701 18.68 -10.34 35.37
N ASN A 702 17.57 -11.05 35.12
CA ASN A 702 17.64 -12.43 34.62
C ASN A 702 18.42 -12.49 33.31
N LYS A 703 19.06 -13.64 33.06
CA LYS A 703 19.88 -13.87 31.87
C LYS A 703 19.32 -15.05 31.10
N ASP A 704 19.29 -14.92 29.78
CA ASP A 704 18.96 -16.02 28.87
C ASP A 704 20.16 -16.98 28.67
N ILE A 705 19.99 -18.02 27.85
CA ILE A 705 21.06 -18.98 27.51
C ILE A 705 22.33 -18.34 26.92
N HIS A 706 22.25 -17.12 26.41
CA HIS A 706 23.38 -16.35 25.86
C HIS A 706 23.93 -15.33 26.85
N GLY A 707 23.49 -15.36 28.11
CA GLY A 707 23.89 -14.43 29.15
C GLY A 707 23.31 -13.02 28.98
N ARG A 708 22.30 -12.83 28.13
CA ARG A 708 21.72 -11.51 27.81
C ARG A 708 20.58 -11.19 28.78
N THR A 709 20.59 -9.96 29.29
CA THR A 709 19.51 -9.42 30.12
C THR A 709 18.43 -8.73 29.26
N ALA A 710 17.30 -8.38 29.87
CA ALA A 710 16.26 -7.59 29.19
C ALA A 710 16.83 -6.28 28.62
N LEU A 711 17.78 -5.64 29.33
CA LEU A 711 18.45 -4.41 28.87
C LEU A 711 19.25 -4.62 27.57
N HIS A 712 19.88 -5.78 27.36
CA HIS A 712 20.56 -6.08 26.10
C HIS A 712 19.58 -6.11 24.92
N ARG A 713 18.38 -6.69 25.12
CA ARG A 713 17.35 -6.79 24.08
C ARG A 713 16.75 -5.43 23.76
N GLY A 714 16.45 -4.63 24.80
CA GLY A 714 15.98 -3.25 24.62
C GLY A 714 16.99 -2.38 23.87
N ALA A 715 18.28 -2.52 24.22
CA ALA A 715 19.37 -1.81 23.55
C ALA A 715 19.62 -2.26 22.12
N ALA A 716 19.32 -3.52 21.77
CA ALA A 716 19.46 -4.03 20.41
C ALA A 716 18.28 -3.65 19.50
N ASN A 717 17.05 -3.62 20.05
CA ASN A 717 15.83 -3.33 19.28
C ASN A 717 15.40 -1.85 19.28
N GLY A 718 16.06 -0.99 20.05
CA GLY A 718 15.83 0.46 19.96
C GLY A 718 14.63 0.97 20.75
N HIS A 719 14.18 0.23 21.75
CA HIS A 719 13.01 0.61 22.55
C HIS A 719 13.41 1.49 23.74
N GLU A 720 13.57 2.80 23.49
CA GLU A 720 14.08 3.77 24.48
C GLU A 720 13.27 3.79 25.78
N GLU A 721 11.94 3.88 25.69
CA GLU A 721 11.06 3.92 26.87
C GLU A 721 11.12 2.63 27.71
N CYS A 722 11.26 1.46 27.05
CA CYS A 722 11.47 0.19 27.75
C CYS A 722 12.83 0.19 28.47
N VAL A 723 13.88 0.69 27.81
CA VAL A 723 15.21 0.79 28.41
C VAL A 723 15.20 1.74 29.61
N ASP A 724 14.55 2.90 29.49
CA ASP A 724 14.40 3.83 30.60
C ASP A 724 13.65 3.17 31.76
N ALA A 725 12.54 2.47 31.50
CA ALA A 725 11.81 1.75 32.53
C ALA A 725 12.68 0.70 33.25
N LEU A 726 13.51 -0.06 32.51
CA LEU A 726 14.43 -1.03 33.09
C LEU A 726 15.51 -0.35 33.95
N LEU A 727 16.10 0.76 33.47
CA LEU A 727 17.15 1.50 34.17
C LEU A 727 16.65 2.11 35.49
N HIS A 728 15.45 2.70 35.47
CA HIS A 728 14.80 3.22 36.69
C HIS A 728 14.53 2.12 37.73
N ASN A 729 14.40 0.86 37.31
CA ASN A 729 14.15 -0.29 38.16
C ASN A 729 15.40 -1.16 38.41
N GLY A 730 16.60 -0.60 38.26
CA GLY A 730 17.85 -1.24 38.69
C GLY A 730 18.45 -2.25 37.71
N ALA A 731 18.22 -2.07 36.40
CA ALA A 731 18.89 -2.87 35.38
C ALA A 731 20.42 -2.68 35.40
N GLU A 732 21.15 -3.79 35.33
CA GLU A 732 22.61 -3.79 35.32
C GLU A 732 23.16 -3.37 33.95
N ILE A 733 23.74 -2.18 33.89
CA ILE A 733 24.29 -1.57 32.66
C ILE A 733 25.59 -2.27 32.21
N THR A 734 26.36 -2.82 33.16
CA THR A 734 27.65 -3.48 32.91
C THR A 734 27.53 -4.99 32.71
N ALA A 735 26.31 -5.52 32.66
CA ALA A 735 26.10 -6.94 32.43
C ALA A 735 26.73 -7.35 31.09
N LYS A 736 27.46 -8.47 31.07
CA LYS A 736 28.10 -9.01 29.87
C LYS A 736 27.40 -10.29 29.41
N ASP A 737 27.21 -10.40 28.09
CA ASP A 737 26.81 -11.64 27.43
C ASP A 737 27.97 -12.65 27.36
N ILE A 738 27.74 -13.84 26.80
CA ILE A 738 28.77 -14.89 26.64
C ILE A 738 29.97 -14.45 25.78
N LYS A 739 29.82 -13.43 24.92
CA LYS A 739 30.89 -12.85 24.09
C LYS A 739 31.56 -11.64 24.77
N GLY A 740 31.18 -11.30 26.00
CA GLY A 740 31.71 -10.18 26.76
C GLY A 740 31.09 -8.83 26.40
N ARG A 741 30.05 -8.80 25.56
CA ARG A 741 29.39 -7.58 25.07
C ARG A 741 28.40 -7.07 26.12
N THR A 742 28.36 -5.77 26.29
CA THR A 742 27.42 -5.05 27.18
C THR A 742 26.23 -4.50 26.39
N PRO A 743 25.14 -4.05 27.04
CA PRO A 743 24.04 -3.35 26.36
C PRO A 743 24.52 -2.15 25.52
N LEU A 744 25.58 -1.46 25.98
CA LEU A 744 26.21 -0.36 25.25
C LEU A 744 26.77 -0.81 23.89
N HIS A 745 27.32 -2.04 23.81
CA HIS A 745 27.77 -2.60 22.53
C HIS A 745 26.61 -2.85 21.58
N PHE A 746 25.48 -3.35 22.08
CA PHE A 746 24.28 -3.59 21.26
C PHE A 746 23.67 -2.28 20.76
N ALA A 747 23.56 -1.25 21.61
CA ALA A 747 23.08 0.08 21.20
C ALA A 747 23.96 0.68 20.10
N ALA A 748 25.29 0.59 20.24
CA ALA A 748 26.24 1.08 19.24
C ALA A 748 26.25 0.24 17.96
N MET A 749 26.11 -1.08 18.07
CA MET A 749 26.07 -2.02 16.94
C MET A 749 24.81 -1.87 16.09
N CYS A 750 23.67 -1.53 16.71
CA CYS A 750 22.38 -1.38 16.04
C CYS A 750 22.01 0.08 15.73
N GLY A 751 22.81 1.05 16.18
CA GLY A 751 22.65 2.47 15.81
C GLY A 751 21.65 3.26 16.66
N HIS A 752 21.30 2.79 17.86
CA HIS A 752 20.29 3.42 18.71
C HIS A 752 20.88 4.54 19.58
N VAL A 753 21.00 5.73 18.99
CA VAL A 753 21.69 6.90 19.59
C VAL A 753 21.07 7.37 20.91
N GLY A 754 19.74 7.40 21.03
CA GLY A 754 19.08 7.84 22.27
C GLY A 754 19.39 6.92 23.44
N ILE A 755 19.28 5.60 23.23
CA ILE A 755 19.68 4.57 24.21
C ILE A 755 21.18 4.66 24.52
N LEU A 756 22.00 4.85 23.49
CA LEU A 756 23.43 5.01 23.67
C LEU A 756 23.74 6.21 24.58
N GLY A 757 23.05 7.33 24.38
CA GLY A 757 23.16 8.53 25.20
C GLY A 757 22.72 8.32 26.64
N THR A 758 21.57 7.67 26.87
CA THR A 758 21.09 7.40 28.23
C THR A 758 22.03 6.47 28.98
N LEU A 759 22.55 5.42 28.33
CA LEU A 759 23.51 4.49 28.94
C LEU A 759 24.85 5.17 29.27
N LEU A 760 25.35 6.07 28.41
CA LEU A 760 26.58 6.83 28.67
C LEU A 760 26.40 7.82 29.83
N GLN A 761 25.25 8.50 29.91
CA GLN A 761 24.95 9.50 30.94
C GLN A 761 24.86 8.91 32.35
N ILE A 762 24.35 7.69 32.50
CA ILE A 762 24.11 7.07 33.82
C ILE A 762 25.41 6.58 34.50
N GLY A 763 26.51 6.40 33.76
CA GLY A 763 27.84 6.31 34.38
C GLY A 763 28.75 5.18 33.91
N ILE A 764 28.95 5.02 32.60
CA ILE A 764 30.05 4.19 32.09
C ILE A 764 31.28 5.08 31.89
N MET A 765 32.13 5.19 32.91
CA MET A 765 33.47 5.80 32.78
C MET A 765 34.51 4.71 32.55
N GLY A 766 34.71 4.29 31.30
CA GLY A 766 35.83 3.43 30.89
C GLY A 766 35.54 2.58 29.66
N ASP A 767 36.59 2.26 28.90
CA ASP A 767 36.52 1.45 27.68
C ASP A 767 35.97 0.06 28.00
N GLN A 768 34.71 -0.18 27.61
CA GLN A 768 34.10 -1.50 27.70
C GLN A 768 34.53 -2.31 26.48
N GLU A 769 35.29 -3.37 26.70
CA GLU A 769 35.72 -4.28 25.65
C GLU A 769 34.96 -5.60 25.73
N ASP A 770 34.61 -6.13 24.57
CA ASP A 770 34.20 -7.51 24.41
C ASP A 770 35.39 -8.48 24.58
N ASN A 771 35.14 -9.80 24.49
CA ASN A 771 36.19 -10.80 24.66
C ASN A 771 37.28 -10.75 23.57
N LYS A 772 37.03 -10.07 22.45
CA LYS A 772 37.99 -9.86 21.36
C LYS A 772 38.74 -8.52 21.47
N GLY A 773 38.39 -7.68 22.44
CA GLY A 773 38.99 -6.36 22.64
C GLY A 773 38.33 -5.24 21.83
N PHE A 774 37.19 -5.50 21.19
CA PHE A 774 36.44 -4.47 20.45
C PHE A 774 35.58 -3.65 21.41
N THR A 775 35.61 -2.33 21.22
CA THR A 775 34.78 -1.37 21.95
C THR A 775 33.47 -1.10 21.22
N PRO A 776 32.46 -0.48 21.85
CA PRO A 776 31.23 -0.04 21.17
C PRO A 776 31.50 0.81 19.93
N LEU A 777 32.56 1.65 19.96
CA LEU A 777 32.98 2.46 18.82
C LEU A 777 33.38 1.59 17.61
N HIS A 778 34.04 0.44 17.82
CA HIS A 778 34.37 -0.46 16.72
C HIS A 778 33.11 -1.02 16.05
N TRP A 779 32.09 -1.36 16.84
CA TRP A 779 30.83 -1.89 16.32
C TRP A 779 29.97 -0.83 15.63
N ALA A 780 29.95 0.42 16.13
CA ALA A 780 29.31 1.54 15.45
C ALA A 780 29.99 1.86 14.12
N CYS A 781 31.33 1.89 14.08
CA CYS A 781 32.10 2.10 12.86
C CYS A 781 31.93 0.96 11.86
N TYR A 782 31.86 -0.29 12.32
CA TYR A 782 31.63 -1.44 11.44
C TYR A 782 30.26 -1.38 10.76
N ASN A 783 29.19 -0.99 11.47
CA ASN A 783 27.83 -0.95 10.92
C ASN A 783 27.43 0.40 10.32
N GLY A 784 28.28 1.43 10.39
CA GLY A 784 28.05 2.70 9.69
C GLY A 784 27.15 3.68 10.44
N HIS A 785 27.20 3.70 11.77
CA HIS A 785 26.29 4.53 12.59
C HIS A 785 26.93 5.86 13.03
N ASP A 786 26.94 6.84 12.13
CA ASP A 786 27.59 8.15 12.29
C ASP A 786 27.24 8.87 13.60
N SER A 787 25.97 9.00 13.91
CA SER A 787 25.51 9.70 15.13
C SER A 787 25.93 8.98 16.42
N CYS A 788 26.06 7.64 16.38
CA CYS A 788 26.59 6.89 17.53
C CYS A 788 28.09 7.13 17.69
N ILE A 789 28.82 7.26 16.59
CA ILE A 789 30.26 7.55 16.58
C ILE A 789 30.54 8.93 17.17
N GLU A 790 29.82 9.96 16.73
CA GLU A 790 29.96 11.31 17.26
C GLU A 790 29.77 11.33 18.79
N LEU A 791 28.68 10.73 19.26
CA LEU A 791 28.36 10.66 20.68
C LEU A 791 29.41 9.89 21.50
N LEU A 792 29.93 8.78 20.98
CA LEU A 792 30.98 7.98 21.62
C LEU A 792 32.32 8.73 21.68
N LEU A 793 32.66 9.48 20.63
CA LEU A 793 33.89 10.26 20.56
C LEU A 793 33.85 11.47 21.51
N GLU A 794 32.70 12.12 21.67
CA GLU A 794 32.51 13.18 22.68
C GLU A 794 32.82 12.69 24.11
N HIS A 795 32.49 11.43 24.39
CA HIS A 795 32.74 10.78 25.69
C HIS A 795 34.14 10.14 25.80
N LYS A 796 35.04 10.38 24.82
CA LYS A 796 36.45 9.90 24.79
C LYS A 796 36.64 8.38 24.86
N MET A 797 35.70 7.59 24.33
CA MET A 797 35.82 6.12 24.26
C MET A 797 36.72 5.67 23.10
N THR A 798 38.02 5.95 23.18
CA THR A 798 38.96 5.78 22.05
C THR A 798 40.05 4.74 22.27
N GLN A 799 40.24 4.22 23.49
CA GLN A 799 41.30 3.24 23.74
C GLN A 799 40.77 1.82 23.56
N SER A 800 41.46 1.05 22.71
CA SER A 800 41.29 -0.40 22.59
C SER A 800 42.64 -1.06 22.81
N LYS A 801 42.63 -2.23 23.46
CA LYS A 801 43.80 -3.11 23.56
C LYS A 801 44.19 -3.73 22.22
N THR A 802 43.31 -3.68 21.22
CA THR A 802 43.59 -4.22 19.89
C THR A 802 44.30 -3.18 19.03
N LEU A 803 45.21 -3.65 18.17
CA LEU A 803 45.84 -2.81 17.14
C LEU A 803 44.89 -2.51 15.98
N PHE A 804 43.74 -3.18 15.90
CA PHE A 804 42.77 -3.02 14.82
C PHE A 804 41.81 -1.87 15.15
N THR A 805 42.09 -0.67 14.64
CA THR A 805 41.39 0.56 15.04
C THR A 805 39.96 0.65 14.51
N PRO A 806 39.09 1.50 15.11
CA PRO A 806 37.73 1.74 14.58
C PRO A 806 37.73 2.21 13.12
N LEU A 807 38.79 2.91 12.69
CA LEU A 807 38.95 3.31 11.30
C LEU A 807 39.10 2.09 10.36
N HIS A 808 39.79 1.03 10.78
CA HIS A 808 39.83 -0.21 10.00
C HIS A 808 38.44 -0.85 9.88
N CYS A 809 37.61 -0.79 10.93
CA CYS A 809 36.22 -1.27 10.90
C CYS A 809 35.33 -0.45 9.96
N ALA A 810 35.45 0.89 9.96
CA ALA A 810 34.69 1.73 9.05
C ALA A 810 35.06 1.47 7.58
N VAL A 811 36.36 1.40 7.31
CA VAL A 811 36.87 1.25 5.96
C VAL A 811 36.58 -0.13 5.37
N ILE A 812 36.65 -1.21 6.16
CA ILE A 812 36.45 -2.58 5.62
C ILE A 812 35.01 -2.80 5.10
N ASN A 813 34.03 -2.10 5.66
CA ASN A 813 32.63 -2.13 5.23
C ASN A 813 32.24 -0.97 4.32
N GLY A 814 33.16 -0.06 3.99
CA GLY A 814 32.90 1.04 3.06
C GLY A 814 32.09 2.20 3.65
N ASN A 815 32.15 2.40 4.96
CA ASN A 815 31.40 3.47 5.63
C ASN A 815 32.16 4.80 5.55
N GLU A 816 32.02 5.52 4.43
CA GLU A 816 32.77 6.75 4.14
C GLU A 816 32.50 7.89 5.14
N SER A 817 31.25 8.11 5.54
CA SER A 817 30.88 9.15 6.51
C SER A 817 31.52 8.90 7.87
N CYS A 818 31.58 7.64 8.32
CA CYS A 818 32.29 7.23 9.52
C CYS A 818 33.79 7.52 9.42
N VAL A 819 34.40 7.33 8.24
CA VAL A 819 35.82 7.61 8.00
C VAL A 819 36.11 9.10 8.16
N GLU A 820 35.28 9.97 7.57
CA GLU A 820 35.42 11.43 7.69
C GLU A 820 35.31 11.88 9.16
N ILE A 821 34.28 11.43 9.87
CA ILE A 821 34.06 11.79 11.28
C ILE A 821 35.24 11.36 12.16
N LEU A 822 35.74 10.13 11.96
CA LEU A 822 36.88 9.63 12.72
C LEU A 822 38.14 10.45 12.46
N ILE A 823 38.43 10.81 11.21
CA ILE A 823 39.61 11.61 10.86
C ILE A 823 39.48 13.05 11.40
N GLU A 824 38.30 13.66 11.28
CA GLU A 824 38.04 15.01 11.80
C GLU A 824 38.26 15.09 13.32
N LYS A 825 37.77 14.08 14.07
CA LYS A 825 37.79 14.10 15.53
C LYS A 825 39.09 13.55 16.14
N LEU A 826 39.71 12.55 15.52
CA LEU A 826 40.92 11.89 16.04
C LEU A 826 42.22 12.42 15.40
N GLY A 827 42.10 13.20 14.33
CA GLY A 827 43.20 13.81 13.60
C GLY A 827 43.82 12.89 12.53
N ASP A 828 44.53 13.48 11.58
CA ASP A 828 45.04 12.79 10.38
C ASP A 828 45.99 11.61 10.67
N ASP A 829 46.65 11.57 11.83
CA ASP A 829 47.60 10.50 12.15
C ASP A 829 46.96 9.11 12.24
N ILE A 830 45.64 9.02 12.43
CA ILE A 830 44.91 7.75 12.49
C ILE A 830 44.99 6.96 11.16
N VAL A 831 45.15 7.63 10.01
CA VAL A 831 45.23 6.96 8.70
C VAL A 831 46.52 6.13 8.54
N LYS A 832 47.51 6.37 9.40
CA LYS A 832 48.79 5.63 9.44
C LYS A 832 48.77 4.49 10.46
N ALA A 833 47.67 4.31 11.20
CA ALA A 833 47.55 3.23 12.15
C ALA A 833 47.73 1.88 11.45
N THR A 834 48.38 0.93 12.13
CA THR A 834 48.60 -0.41 11.59
C THR A 834 48.01 -1.46 12.51
N ASP A 835 47.41 -2.48 11.91
CA ASP A 835 46.92 -3.64 12.65
C ASP A 835 48.06 -4.60 13.07
N SER A 836 47.70 -5.73 13.67
CA SER A 836 48.65 -6.77 14.08
C SER A 836 49.43 -7.40 12.91
N LYS A 837 49.01 -7.19 11.66
CA LYS A 837 49.68 -7.65 10.43
C LYS A 837 50.42 -6.51 9.71
N GLY A 838 50.52 -5.32 10.31
CA GLY A 838 51.17 -4.15 9.71
C GLY A 838 50.34 -3.48 8.60
N ARG A 839 49.06 -3.85 8.44
CA ARG A 839 48.18 -3.30 7.41
C ARG A 839 47.58 -1.98 7.89
N THR A 840 47.55 -1.00 7.01
CA THR A 840 46.89 0.30 7.22
C THR A 840 45.42 0.26 6.78
N PRO A 841 44.58 1.24 7.15
CA PRO A 841 43.23 1.38 6.62
C PRO A 841 43.19 1.42 5.09
N LEU A 842 44.24 1.96 4.45
CA LEU A 842 44.37 1.99 2.99
C LEU A 842 44.46 0.57 2.39
N HIS A 843 45.10 -0.37 3.09
CA HIS A 843 45.09 -1.79 2.69
C HIS A 843 43.69 -2.41 2.83
N ALA A 844 42.90 -2.03 3.84
CA ALA A 844 41.53 -2.49 3.99
C ALA A 844 40.61 -1.95 2.87
N ALA A 845 40.74 -0.66 2.52
CA ALA A 845 40.02 -0.07 1.40
C ALA A 845 40.38 -0.76 0.08
N ALA A 846 41.68 -1.02 -0.12
CA ALA A 846 42.21 -1.71 -1.29
C ALA A 846 41.72 -3.15 -1.40
N PHE A 847 41.48 -3.81 -0.26
CA PHE A 847 40.94 -5.17 -0.22
C PHE A 847 39.43 -5.21 -0.54
N GLY A 848 38.66 -4.25 -0.04
CA GLY A 848 37.20 -4.20 -0.13
C GLY A 848 36.60 -3.51 -1.36
N ASN A 849 37.45 -2.92 -2.23
CA ASN A 849 37.03 -2.08 -3.37
C ASN A 849 36.29 -0.79 -2.99
N HIS A 850 36.62 -0.20 -1.84
CA HIS A 850 35.95 1.00 -1.31
C HIS A 850 36.64 2.27 -1.80
N TYR A 851 36.23 2.74 -2.99
CA TYR A 851 36.86 3.86 -3.69
C TYR A 851 36.79 5.16 -2.89
N GLU A 852 35.62 5.50 -2.35
CA GLU A 852 35.36 6.75 -1.64
C GLU A 852 36.14 6.82 -0.32
N CYS A 853 36.11 5.73 0.46
CA CYS A 853 36.95 5.59 1.65
C CYS A 853 38.44 5.74 1.31
N MET A 854 38.90 5.13 0.21
CA MET A 854 40.28 5.25 -0.24
C MET A 854 40.66 6.69 -0.62
N GLN A 855 39.78 7.39 -1.32
CA GLN A 855 39.99 8.78 -1.72
C GLN A 855 40.15 9.68 -0.48
N ILE A 856 39.28 9.51 0.52
CA ILE A 856 39.36 10.27 1.78
C ILE A 856 40.69 9.99 2.49
N LEU A 857 41.07 8.72 2.63
CA LEU A 857 42.34 8.35 3.28
C LEU A 857 43.56 8.97 2.57
N LEU A 858 43.61 8.94 1.24
CA LEU A 858 44.70 9.53 0.45
C LEU A 858 44.75 11.05 0.58
N ASN A 859 43.59 11.72 0.56
CA ASN A 859 43.50 13.17 0.75
C ASN A 859 44.03 13.62 2.13
N HIS A 860 43.90 12.77 3.15
CA HIS A 860 44.40 13.01 4.51
C HIS A 860 45.81 12.43 4.76
N GLY A 861 46.58 12.18 3.69
CA GLY A 861 48.01 11.86 3.80
C GLY A 861 48.33 10.39 4.12
N ALA A 862 47.43 9.45 3.79
CA ALA A 862 47.78 8.04 3.77
C ALA A 862 48.83 7.75 2.68
N ASP A 863 49.88 7.02 3.06
CA ASP A 863 50.95 6.63 2.14
C ASP A 863 50.47 5.52 1.18
N CYS A 864 50.37 5.82 -0.11
CA CYS A 864 49.95 4.86 -1.15
C CYS A 864 50.96 3.72 -1.37
N ASN A 865 52.19 3.87 -0.88
CA ASN A 865 53.30 2.92 -1.02
C ASN A 865 53.66 2.21 0.29
N CYS A 866 52.84 2.35 1.33
CA CYS A 866 53.06 1.62 2.58
C CYS A 866 53.03 0.10 2.33
N SER A 867 53.84 -0.65 3.07
CA SER A 867 53.91 -2.11 2.99
C SER A 867 53.41 -2.75 4.29
N ASP A 868 52.63 -3.83 4.16
CA ASP A 868 52.29 -4.69 5.28
C ASP A 868 53.48 -5.57 5.71
N ARG A 869 53.29 -6.44 6.71
CA ARG A 869 54.36 -7.34 7.18
C ARG A 869 54.85 -8.36 6.13
N MET A 870 54.11 -8.55 5.03
CA MET A 870 54.50 -9.42 3.92
C MET A 870 55.11 -8.63 2.75
N GLY A 871 55.37 -7.33 2.94
CA GLY A 871 55.87 -6.45 1.88
C GLY A 871 54.80 -6.03 0.86
N ARG A 872 53.53 -6.39 1.05
CA ARG A 872 52.47 -6.07 0.08
C ARG A 872 52.02 -4.64 0.26
N THR A 873 51.87 -3.93 -0.85
CA THR A 873 51.31 -2.57 -0.88
C THR A 873 49.79 -2.58 -1.12
N PRO A 874 49.07 -1.47 -0.86
CA PRO A 874 47.65 -1.37 -1.18
C PRO A 874 47.34 -1.71 -2.64
N ILE A 875 48.16 -1.25 -3.60
CA ILE A 875 47.97 -1.56 -5.01
C ILE A 875 48.21 -3.05 -5.31
N THR A 876 49.07 -3.73 -4.55
CA THR A 876 49.28 -5.17 -4.65
C THR A 876 48.03 -5.93 -4.24
N LEU A 877 47.37 -5.53 -3.15
CA LEU A 877 46.12 -6.15 -2.69
C LEU A 877 44.96 -5.88 -3.67
N ALA A 878 44.83 -4.64 -4.17
CA ALA A 878 43.81 -4.30 -5.16
C ALA A 878 44.02 -5.07 -6.47
N ALA A 879 45.28 -5.25 -6.90
CA ALA A 879 45.64 -6.04 -8.07
C ALA A 879 45.38 -7.54 -7.88
N ALA A 880 45.63 -8.07 -6.69
CA ALA A 880 45.37 -9.47 -6.36
C ALA A 880 43.87 -9.82 -6.33
N ASN A 881 43.00 -8.87 -5.94
CA ASN A 881 41.55 -9.06 -5.88
C ASN A 881 40.80 -8.61 -7.14
N GLY A 882 41.48 -7.97 -8.10
CA GLY A 882 40.88 -7.56 -9.37
C GLY A 882 40.09 -6.24 -9.33
N HIS A 883 40.38 -5.37 -8.36
CA HIS A 883 39.64 -4.14 -8.09
C HIS A 883 40.09 -2.96 -8.96
N SER A 884 39.56 -2.88 -10.17
CA SER A 884 40.04 -1.94 -11.21
C SER A 884 39.92 -0.45 -10.87
N THR A 885 38.85 -0.05 -10.18
CA THR A 885 38.57 1.36 -9.84
C THR A 885 39.54 1.90 -8.81
N VAL A 886 39.80 1.11 -7.78
CA VAL A 886 40.75 1.40 -6.71
C VAL A 886 42.20 1.36 -7.21
N VAL A 887 42.51 0.45 -8.15
CA VAL A 887 43.82 0.45 -8.83
C VAL A 887 44.05 1.74 -9.60
N GLU A 888 43.05 2.23 -10.33
CA GLU A 888 43.14 3.50 -11.07
C GLU A 888 43.39 4.68 -10.12
N LEU A 889 42.67 4.74 -9.00
CA LEU A 889 42.85 5.77 -7.99
C LEU A 889 44.27 5.77 -7.36
N LEU A 890 44.79 4.59 -7.03
CA LEU A 890 46.16 4.46 -6.48
C LEU A 890 47.21 4.89 -7.50
N LEU A 891 47.02 4.56 -8.78
CA LEU A 891 47.91 4.98 -9.87
C LEU A 891 47.91 6.51 -10.07
N GLU A 892 46.75 7.17 -9.94
CA GLU A 892 46.64 8.62 -10.00
C GLU A 892 47.35 9.31 -8.84
N ASN A 893 47.39 8.66 -7.67
CA ASN A 893 48.05 9.14 -6.45
C ASN A 893 49.52 8.66 -6.31
N GLY A 894 50.14 8.21 -7.41
CA GLY A 894 51.58 7.93 -7.46
C GLY A 894 52.02 6.61 -6.83
N ALA A 895 51.16 5.57 -6.85
CA ALA A 895 51.56 4.22 -6.44
C ALA A 895 52.72 3.68 -7.30
N ASP A 896 53.76 3.18 -6.63
CA ASP A 896 54.96 2.63 -7.25
C ASP A 896 54.76 1.16 -7.62
N LEU A 897 54.83 0.88 -8.93
CA LEU A 897 54.63 -0.44 -9.52
C LEU A 897 55.89 -1.33 -9.47
N SER A 898 57.03 -0.78 -9.07
CA SER A 898 58.29 -1.51 -8.93
C SER A 898 58.46 -2.16 -7.56
N LEU A 899 57.64 -1.78 -6.58
CA LEU A 899 57.65 -2.37 -5.25
C LEU A 899 57.24 -3.84 -5.31
N VAL A 900 57.90 -4.64 -4.48
CA VAL A 900 57.72 -6.09 -4.43
C VAL A 900 57.40 -6.54 -3.01
N ASP A 901 56.62 -7.60 -2.91
CA ASP A 901 56.39 -8.31 -1.66
C ASP A 901 57.59 -9.19 -1.26
N ASP A 902 57.46 -9.92 -0.14
CA ASP A 902 58.49 -10.85 0.35
C ASP A 902 58.88 -11.94 -0.67
N ASP A 903 57.94 -12.31 -1.54
CA ASP A 903 58.13 -13.28 -2.64
C ASP A 903 58.66 -12.62 -3.92
N LYS A 904 59.06 -11.35 -3.83
CA LYS A 904 59.53 -10.50 -4.95
C LYS A 904 58.48 -10.32 -6.06
N ASN A 905 57.20 -10.52 -5.77
CA ASN A 905 56.12 -10.29 -6.72
C ASN A 905 55.73 -8.80 -6.75
N THR A 906 55.65 -8.24 -7.95
CA THR A 906 55.07 -6.91 -8.20
C THR A 906 53.53 -6.98 -8.28
N PRO A 907 52.80 -5.84 -8.25
CA PRO A 907 51.34 -5.84 -8.47
C PRO A 907 50.92 -6.52 -9.78
N LEU A 908 51.75 -6.41 -10.82
CA LEU A 908 51.52 -7.07 -12.11
C LEU A 908 51.63 -8.59 -12.03
N HIS A 909 52.52 -9.13 -11.18
CA HIS A 909 52.58 -10.57 -10.93
C HIS A 909 51.27 -11.05 -10.31
N HIS A 910 50.78 -10.38 -9.25
CA HIS A 910 49.52 -10.73 -8.58
C HIS A 910 48.30 -10.67 -9.51
N ALA A 911 48.20 -9.64 -10.36
CA ALA A 911 47.13 -9.55 -11.35
C ALA A 911 47.18 -10.70 -12.37
N CYS A 912 48.38 -11.15 -12.77
CA CYS A 912 48.55 -12.29 -13.67
C CYS A 912 48.31 -13.64 -12.99
N ILE A 913 48.74 -13.81 -11.73
CA ILE A 913 48.54 -15.03 -10.92
C ILE A 913 47.05 -15.29 -10.72
N ASN A 914 46.27 -14.27 -10.35
CA ASN A 914 44.84 -14.38 -10.07
C ASN A 914 43.94 -14.17 -11.31
N HIS A 915 44.52 -14.20 -12.52
CA HIS A 915 43.79 -14.11 -13.80
C HIS A 915 42.98 -12.80 -14.03
N HIS A 916 43.37 -11.70 -13.39
CA HIS A 916 42.70 -10.39 -13.53
C HIS A 916 43.21 -9.61 -14.75
N ALA A 917 42.84 -10.05 -15.95
CA ALA A 917 43.32 -9.48 -17.21
C ALA A 917 43.04 -7.96 -17.34
N HIS A 918 41.89 -7.47 -16.89
CA HIS A 918 41.56 -6.05 -17.00
C HIS A 918 42.51 -5.18 -16.15
N VAL A 919 42.75 -5.58 -14.90
CA VAL A 919 43.66 -4.88 -13.99
C VAL A 919 45.11 -4.98 -14.48
N ALA A 920 45.55 -6.16 -14.91
CA ALA A 920 46.87 -6.34 -15.50
C ALA A 920 47.08 -5.40 -16.72
N MET A 921 46.06 -5.21 -17.56
CA MET A 921 46.11 -4.28 -18.68
C MET A 921 46.16 -2.81 -18.23
N GLN A 922 45.42 -2.43 -17.19
CA GLN A 922 45.49 -1.08 -16.61
C GLN A 922 46.88 -0.77 -16.06
N LEU A 923 47.49 -1.71 -15.34
CA LEU A 923 48.86 -1.58 -14.84
C LEU A 923 49.85 -1.43 -16.02
N LEU A 924 49.75 -2.27 -17.05
CA LEU A 924 50.63 -2.22 -18.23
C LEU A 924 50.53 -0.93 -19.05
N LYS A 925 49.37 -0.28 -19.07
CA LYS A 925 49.21 1.04 -19.71
C LYS A 925 50.06 2.11 -19.04
N LYS A 926 50.26 2.04 -17.71
CA LYS A 926 51.05 3.02 -16.95
C LYS A 926 52.53 2.65 -16.85
N ILE A 927 52.88 1.37 -17.00
CA ILE A 927 54.27 0.92 -17.08
C ILE A 927 54.88 1.33 -18.43
N ASN A 928 55.93 2.15 -18.39
CA ASN A 928 56.60 2.68 -19.59
C ASN A 928 58.06 2.22 -19.71
N ASP A 929 58.60 1.60 -18.66
CA ASP A 929 59.96 1.13 -18.58
C ASP A 929 60.04 -0.39 -18.79
N SER A 930 61.06 -0.80 -19.55
CA SER A 930 61.35 -2.22 -19.79
C SER A 930 61.86 -2.94 -18.54
N THR A 931 62.24 -2.21 -17.49
CA THR A 931 62.75 -2.75 -16.23
C THR A 931 61.65 -3.39 -15.39
N THR A 932 60.52 -2.71 -15.20
CA THR A 932 59.41 -3.18 -14.34
C THR A 932 58.72 -4.44 -14.89
N VAL A 933 58.56 -4.55 -16.21
CA VAL A 933 57.98 -5.76 -16.87
C VAL A 933 58.91 -6.97 -16.85
N ASN A 934 60.17 -6.79 -16.42
CA ASN A 934 61.19 -7.83 -16.35
C ASN A 934 61.68 -8.10 -14.92
N ILE A 935 61.02 -7.53 -13.90
CA ILE A 935 61.27 -7.91 -12.51
C ILE A 935 60.91 -9.37 -12.34
N ALA A 936 61.84 -10.16 -11.81
CA ALA A 936 61.65 -11.59 -11.57
C ALA A 936 61.31 -11.81 -10.09
N ASN A 937 60.31 -12.64 -9.84
CA ASN A 937 59.93 -13.03 -8.48
C ASN A 937 60.95 -14.03 -7.87
N SER A 938 60.66 -14.54 -6.66
CA SER A 938 61.54 -15.51 -5.96
C SER A 938 61.79 -16.81 -6.74
N GLU A 939 60.88 -17.20 -7.64
CA GLU A 939 61.03 -18.35 -8.55
C GLU A 939 61.69 -17.97 -9.89
N LEU A 940 62.30 -16.78 -9.97
CA LEU A 940 62.88 -16.18 -11.18
C LEU A 940 61.87 -15.97 -12.34
N LYS A 941 60.56 -16.02 -12.05
CA LYS A 941 59.52 -15.79 -13.06
C LYS A 941 59.25 -14.31 -13.22
N ILE A 942 59.43 -13.80 -14.44
CA ILE A 942 58.89 -12.50 -14.85
C ILE A 942 57.38 -12.61 -15.17
N PRO A 943 56.60 -11.49 -15.20
CA PRO A 943 55.16 -11.52 -15.46
C PRO A 943 54.76 -12.25 -16.74
N LEU A 944 55.62 -12.25 -17.77
CA LEU A 944 55.39 -12.99 -19.02
C LEU A 944 55.31 -14.50 -18.84
N HIS A 945 56.08 -15.11 -17.93
CA HIS A 945 55.97 -16.55 -17.63
C HIS A 945 54.58 -16.88 -17.07
N ILE A 946 54.10 -16.04 -16.15
CA ILE A 946 52.82 -16.26 -15.45
C ILE A 946 51.67 -16.01 -16.42
N ALA A 947 51.68 -14.89 -17.16
CA ALA A 947 50.65 -14.56 -18.14
C ALA A 947 50.54 -15.61 -19.26
N ALA A 948 51.68 -16.15 -19.71
CA ALA A 948 51.73 -17.20 -20.72
C ALA A 948 51.16 -18.54 -20.19
N ARG A 949 51.57 -18.96 -18.98
CA ARG A 949 51.03 -20.15 -18.31
C ARG A 949 49.53 -20.08 -18.08
N ASN A 950 49.04 -18.90 -17.70
CA ASN A 950 47.63 -18.67 -17.37
C ASN A 950 46.75 -18.33 -18.60
N GLY A 951 47.32 -18.36 -19.81
CA GLY A 951 46.56 -18.14 -21.06
C GLY A 951 46.07 -16.70 -21.27
N LEU A 952 46.70 -15.70 -20.64
CA LEU A 952 46.31 -14.29 -20.71
C LEU A 952 46.81 -13.64 -22.01
N VAL A 953 46.27 -14.06 -23.17
CA VAL A 953 46.78 -13.71 -24.52
C VAL A 953 46.92 -12.21 -24.74
N ALA A 954 45.95 -11.40 -24.29
CA ALA A 954 46.01 -9.94 -24.43
C ALA A 954 47.17 -9.33 -23.64
N ILE A 955 47.44 -9.84 -22.43
CA ILE A 955 48.52 -9.41 -21.55
C ILE A 955 49.88 -9.85 -22.10
N VAL A 956 49.98 -11.08 -22.60
CA VAL A 956 51.18 -11.59 -23.27
C VAL A 956 51.56 -10.71 -24.45
N ARG A 957 50.58 -10.33 -25.30
CA ARG A 957 50.83 -9.43 -26.44
C ARG A 957 51.38 -8.07 -25.97
N GLU A 958 50.75 -7.47 -24.97
CA GLU A 958 51.15 -6.15 -24.47
C GLU A 958 52.51 -6.19 -23.76
N LEU A 959 52.79 -7.23 -22.96
CA LEU A 959 54.10 -7.45 -22.33
C LEU A 959 55.23 -7.54 -23.37
N LEU A 960 54.99 -8.23 -24.48
CA LEU A 960 55.97 -8.32 -25.58
C LEU A 960 56.20 -6.95 -26.25
N LEU A 961 55.15 -6.17 -26.47
CA LEU A 961 55.26 -4.80 -27.00
C LEU A 961 56.06 -3.88 -26.06
N LYS A 962 55.92 -4.07 -24.74
CA LYS A 962 56.61 -3.30 -23.70
C LYS A 962 58.04 -3.78 -23.41
N GLY A 963 58.55 -4.76 -24.16
CA GLY A 963 59.95 -5.20 -24.07
C GLY A 963 60.21 -6.28 -23.01
N SER A 964 59.21 -7.09 -22.67
CA SER A 964 59.41 -8.26 -21.80
C SER A 964 60.31 -9.31 -22.47
N SER A 965 61.26 -9.86 -21.71
CA SER A 965 62.29 -10.77 -22.21
C SER A 965 61.73 -12.16 -22.47
N VAL A 966 61.68 -12.55 -23.75
CA VAL A 966 61.33 -13.92 -24.18
C VAL A 966 62.41 -14.96 -23.86
N MET A 967 63.61 -14.51 -23.45
CA MET A 967 64.75 -15.36 -23.10
C MET A 967 65.02 -15.43 -21.59
N ALA A 968 64.18 -14.80 -20.76
CA ALA A 968 64.28 -14.97 -19.31
C ALA A 968 64.07 -16.45 -18.94
N LEU A 969 64.80 -16.94 -17.94
CA LEU A 969 64.70 -18.31 -17.46
C LEU A 969 64.15 -18.29 -16.04
N ASP A 970 63.14 -19.11 -15.77
CA ASP A 970 62.66 -19.36 -14.41
C ASP A 970 63.60 -20.30 -13.62
N GLU A 971 63.29 -20.58 -12.35
CA GLU A 971 64.07 -21.49 -11.50
C GLU A 971 64.23 -22.89 -12.10
N SER A 972 63.25 -23.36 -12.89
CA SER A 972 63.31 -24.64 -13.60
C SER A 972 64.06 -24.58 -14.93
N GLY A 973 64.54 -23.40 -15.34
CA GLY A 973 65.27 -23.20 -16.60
C GLY A 973 64.37 -23.11 -17.84
N TYR A 974 63.06 -22.86 -17.68
CA TYR A 974 62.14 -22.70 -18.79
C TYR A 974 62.02 -21.23 -19.21
N THR A 975 61.89 -21.00 -20.52
CA THR A 975 61.51 -19.70 -21.08
C THR A 975 60.00 -19.47 -20.94
N PRO A 976 59.50 -18.23 -21.09
CA PRO A 976 58.07 -17.96 -21.02
C PRO A 976 57.24 -18.76 -22.04
N ALA A 977 57.82 -19.12 -23.18
CA ALA A 977 57.16 -19.96 -24.19
C ALA A 977 56.98 -21.41 -23.73
N LEU A 978 57.95 -21.94 -22.97
CA LEU A 978 57.88 -23.29 -22.40
C LEU A 978 57.00 -23.33 -21.15
N ALA A 979 56.89 -22.20 -20.43
CA ALA A 979 56.00 -22.05 -19.27
C ALA A 979 54.50 -22.20 -19.60
N CYS A 980 54.10 -22.11 -20.88
CA CYS A 980 52.75 -22.44 -21.36
C CYS A 980 52.37 -23.91 -21.15
N ALA A 981 53.34 -24.80 -20.92
CA ALA A 981 53.08 -26.22 -20.75
C ALA A 981 52.37 -26.50 -19.41
N PRO A 982 51.38 -27.41 -19.38
CA PRO A 982 50.59 -27.69 -18.18
C PRO A 982 51.39 -28.35 -17.04
N ASN A 983 52.53 -28.96 -17.35
CA ASN A 983 53.46 -29.52 -16.36
C ASN A 983 54.89 -29.57 -16.92
N SER A 984 55.87 -29.79 -16.04
CA SER A 984 57.30 -29.82 -16.38
C SER A 984 57.65 -30.90 -17.40
N GLN A 985 56.99 -32.07 -17.38
CA GLN A 985 57.27 -33.14 -18.35
C GLN A 985 56.83 -32.75 -19.77
N VAL A 986 55.70 -32.03 -19.89
CA VAL A 986 55.24 -31.50 -21.18
C VAL A 986 56.13 -30.34 -21.64
N ALA A 987 56.61 -29.49 -20.72
CA ALA A 987 57.60 -28.45 -21.02
C ALA A 987 58.90 -29.06 -21.56
N ASP A 988 59.41 -30.12 -20.91
CA ASP A 988 60.58 -30.87 -21.36
C ASP A 988 60.38 -31.46 -22.75
N CYS A 989 59.25 -32.14 -23.00
CA CYS A 989 58.91 -32.66 -24.33
C CYS A 989 58.85 -31.56 -25.40
N LEU A 990 58.22 -30.42 -25.09
CA LEU A 990 58.16 -29.26 -25.99
C LEU A 990 59.55 -28.67 -26.24
N SER A 991 60.41 -28.60 -25.23
CA SER A 991 61.79 -28.13 -25.39
C SER A 991 62.58 -29.03 -26.35
N ILE A 992 62.41 -30.36 -26.26
CA ILE A 992 63.06 -31.34 -27.14
C ILE A 992 62.56 -31.19 -28.58
N ILE A 993 61.24 -31.02 -28.75
CA ILE A 993 60.61 -30.81 -30.07
C ILE A 993 61.07 -29.49 -30.68
N LEU A 994 61.00 -28.39 -29.93
CA LEU A 994 61.44 -27.05 -30.39
C LEU A 994 62.94 -27.05 -30.74
N ASN A 995 63.78 -27.74 -29.97
CA ASN A 995 65.19 -27.92 -30.29
C ASN A 995 65.43 -28.72 -31.58
N HIS A 996 64.51 -29.63 -31.95
CA HIS A 996 64.59 -30.38 -33.21
C HIS A 996 63.95 -29.67 -34.41
N MET A 997 62.94 -28.82 -34.19
CA MET A 997 62.26 -28.06 -35.25
C MET A 997 63.07 -26.85 -35.75
N MET A 998 64.15 -26.48 -35.07
CA MET A 998 65.03 -25.37 -35.43
C MET A 998 66.34 -25.90 -36.05
N PRO A 999 66.51 -25.94 -37.39
CA PRO A 999 67.79 -26.29 -37.99
C PRO A 999 68.79 -25.12 -37.81
N PHE A 1000 69.69 -25.28 -36.85
CA PHE A 1000 70.96 -24.59 -36.59
C PHE A 1000 71.22 -23.21 -37.25
N HIS A 1001 71.49 -22.20 -36.39
CA HIS A 1001 72.73 -21.42 -36.49
C HIS A 1001 73.45 -21.38 -35.14
N ASN A 1002 74.77 -21.53 -35.22
CA ASN A 1002 75.71 -21.95 -34.19
C ASN A 1002 75.87 -21.04 -32.96
N ASN A 1003 76.33 -21.69 -31.88
CA ASN A 1003 77.12 -21.20 -30.74
C ASN A 1003 76.38 -20.56 -29.55
N SER A 1004 75.74 -21.42 -28.74
CA SER A 1004 76.17 -21.59 -27.34
C SER A 1004 75.60 -22.91 -26.78
N THR A 1005 76.46 -23.59 -26.03
CA THR A 1005 76.29 -24.91 -25.43
C THR A 1005 74.99 -25.08 -24.64
N TYR A 1006 74.04 -25.88 -25.15
CA TYR A 1006 73.07 -26.58 -24.30
C TYR A 1006 73.78 -27.77 -23.65
N ARG A 1007 74.51 -27.50 -22.56
CA ARG A 1007 75.06 -28.55 -21.69
C ARG A 1007 74.02 -28.92 -20.64
N ILE A 1008 73.40 -30.07 -20.84
CA ILE A 1008 72.76 -30.84 -19.77
C ILE A 1008 73.88 -31.30 -18.83
N ASN A 1009 73.88 -30.79 -17.60
CA ASN A 1009 74.59 -31.40 -16.48
C ASN A 1009 73.54 -31.83 -15.45
N ARG A 1010 73.13 -33.10 -15.52
CA ARG A 1010 72.48 -33.79 -14.41
C ARG A 1010 73.57 -34.30 -13.48
N SER A 1011 73.61 -33.79 -12.26
CA SER A 1011 74.22 -34.49 -11.12
C SER A 1011 73.57 -34.02 -9.81
N SER A 1012 72.50 -34.68 -9.39
CA SER A 1012 72.35 -35.27 -8.05
C SER A 1012 70.93 -35.83 -7.88
N LEU A 1013 70.91 -37.02 -7.28
CA LEU A 1013 69.80 -37.91 -7.00
C LEU A 1013 69.21 -37.58 -5.61
N VAL A 1014 67.91 -37.92 -5.43
CA VAL A 1014 67.21 -38.28 -4.15
C VAL A 1014 66.74 -37.06 -3.31
N LEU A 1015 65.45 -36.75 -3.03
CA LEU A 1015 64.15 -37.47 -2.89
C LEU A 1015 62.95 -36.57 -3.28
N PRO A 1016 61.78 -37.13 -3.61
CA PRO A 1016 60.51 -36.40 -3.66
C PRO A 1016 59.89 -36.30 -2.26
N ARG A 1017 59.69 -35.08 -1.75
CA ARG A 1017 58.74 -34.82 -0.66
C ARG A 1017 57.41 -34.39 -1.29
N THR A 1018 56.41 -35.23 -1.07
CA THR A 1018 54.99 -34.91 -0.89
C THR A 1018 54.50 -33.60 -1.50
N ALA A 1019 53.71 -33.72 -2.57
CA ALA A 1019 52.75 -32.70 -2.97
C ALA A 1019 51.78 -32.46 -1.79
N GLY A 1020 52.05 -31.43 -1.00
CA GLY A 1020 51.06 -30.75 -0.19
C GLY A 1020 50.53 -29.59 -1.02
N SER A 1021 49.33 -29.75 -1.57
CA SER A 1021 48.53 -28.65 -2.09
C SER A 1021 48.30 -27.65 -0.96
N ALA A 1022 49.02 -26.53 -0.99
CA ALA A 1022 48.73 -25.38 -0.15
C ALA A 1022 47.54 -24.62 -0.75
N ASP A 1023 46.34 -25.17 -0.57
CA ASP A 1023 45.13 -24.35 -0.48
C ASP A 1023 45.07 -23.82 0.95
N SER A 1024 45.72 -22.67 1.20
CA SER A 1024 45.53 -21.92 2.45
C SER A 1024 45.90 -20.45 2.27
N LEU A 1025 45.09 -19.73 1.50
CA LEU A 1025 44.96 -18.27 1.59
C LEU A 1025 43.48 -17.91 1.81
N GLY A 1026 42.87 -18.66 2.73
CA GLY A 1026 41.50 -18.50 3.18
C GLY A 1026 41.40 -18.34 4.70
N GLU A 1027 42.38 -17.72 5.35
CA GLU A 1027 42.31 -17.39 6.77
C GLU A 1027 42.56 -15.89 6.96
N MET A 1028 41.54 -15.11 6.62
CA MET A 1028 41.39 -13.78 7.23
C MET A 1028 39.95 -13.42 7.56
N LEU A 1029 38.92 -13.98 6.92
CA LEU A 1029 37.51 -13.67 7.22
C LEU A 1029 36.54 -14.72 6.61
N ASN A 1030 36.86 -16.01 6.71
CA ASN A 1030 35.98 -17.08 6.18
C ASN A 1030 35.28 -17.94 7.26
N ASP A 1031 34.99 -17.33 8.42
CA ASP A 1031 33.98 -17.82 9.39
C ASP A 1031 32.67 -17.01 9.28
N GLY A 1032 32.43 -16.35 8.14
CA GLY A 1032 31.27 -15.47 7.93
C GLY A 1032 30.23 -15.98 6.93
N ARG A 1033 30.36 -17.20 6.40
CA ARG A 1033 29.36 -17.81 5.52
C ARG A 1033 29.14 -19.28 5.85
N ASP A 1034 28.62 -19.54 7.05
CA ASP A 1034 27.84 -20.75 7.29
C ASP A 1034 26.46 -20.58 6.62
N GLN A 1035 26.37 -21.05 5.38
CA GLN A 1035 25.10 -21.57 4.86
C GLN A 1035 24.92 -23.00 5.37
N SER A 1036 24.47 -23.14 6.61
CA SER A 1036 23.53 -24.19 7.03
C SER A 1036 23.35 -24.13 8.54
N TYR A 1037 22.39 -23.33 9.00
CA TYR A 1037 21.41 -23.65 10.05
C TYR A 1037 20.45 -22.46 10.11
N GLN A 1038 19.39 -22.52 9.31
CA GLN A 1038 18.23 -21.67 9.50
C GLN A 1038 17.57 -22.05 10.84
N SER A 1039 18.01 -21.46 11.94
CA SER A 1039 17.19 -21.25 13.15
C SER A 1039 17.82 -20.25 14.12
N SER A 1040 17.04 -19.25 14.50
CA SER A 1040 17.15 -18.35 15.69
C SER A 1040 17.98 -17.06 15.67
N ASP A 1041 18.79 -16.74 14.66
CA ASP A 1041 19.50 -15.43 14.59
C ASP A 1041 18.77 -14.34 13.77
N SER A 1042 17.52 -14.57 13.36
CA SER A 1042 16.70 -13.61 12.59
C SER A 1042 15.91 -12.60 13.44
N GLU A 1043 16.15 -12.50 14.76
CA GLU A 1043 15.47 -11.53 15.63
C GLU A 1043 16.23 -10.19 15.76
N PHE A 1044 17.41 -10.04 15.15
CA PHE A 1044 18.23 -8.81 15.25
C PHE A 1044 18.93 -8.41 13.94
N TYR A 1045 18.47 -8.92 12.79
CA TYR A 1045 18.92 -8.54 11.44
C TYR A 1045 17.74 -8.31 10.50
#